data_AF-A0A813DG84-F1
#
_entry.id   AF-A0A813DG84-F1
#
_cell.length_a   1.000
_cell.length_b   1.000
_cell.length_c   1.000
_cell.angle_alpha   90.00
_cell.angle_beta   90.00
_cell.angle_gamma   90.00
#
_symmetry.space_group_name_H-M   'P 1'
#
loop_
_entity.id
_entity.type
_entity.pdbx_description
1 polymer ?
#
loop_
_entity_poly.entity_id
_entity_poly.type
_entity_poly.pdbx_seq_one_letter_code
_entity_poly.pdbx_strand_id
1 'polypeptide(L)'
;MACPSLRFLAVALLLAMSSFGASAYPALGGYMPVSNVLEHTEIIKDVMSFADALAGESPDYAKAKKIYIFGAGNSCKSPSSVRTLQGFAQKDLTGETFTDKFIAGGFPAKFWDAIILAALDGTADFAGADRTKRVTSLKKLVVGLCNFYASHELESAIKKVENGDSADGSGSTLAWDEGWAFYYGSEPDGAEAAWGEAAEYDADFAGNGSISVSTEIVAQFNAGLHFVRNSTANLTNAIRARDTIYKLWALTYIRAALKYVELSETSYNGKVHAEGFAWYMAIDGFVASYHASGAKAMRDALNISKPSVPSGTFCAVREQILQALPAMGLDCKALGTFKDSTLTASCPSVCNVSATLQLPAGRSPAAAVSASASSNIDCSAAAGTAAAAAAAAAAARRWRAAGRPPCQLQSIDNLETKMACPSLRFLALALLLAMSSFGASAYPALGGYMPVSNVLEHTEIIKDVMSFADALAGESPDYAKAKKIYIFGAGNSCKSPSSVRTLQGFAQKDLTGETFTDKFIAGGFPAKFWDAIILAALDGTTDFAGADRTKRVTSLKKLVVGLCNFYASHELESAIKKVGKGDSADGSGSTLAWDEGWAFYYGSEPDGAEAAWGEAAEYDADFAGNGSISVSAEIVAQFNAGLHFVRNSTANLTNAIRARDTIYKLWALTYIRAALKYVELSETSYNGKVHAEGFAWYMAIDGFVASYHASGAKAMRDALNISKPSVPSGTFCAVREQILQALPAMGLDCKALGTFKDSTLTASCPSVCNVSATLQLPAGRSPAAAVSASASSNIDCSAAAGTAAAAAAAAADAAAKETTALSAAVSFSGVSMPLMAVSLVAWAFPYPRIRRGPRPRCAGSCGREFGAVVTTRASARGENCAELSPGCSSLCGAAEVGSWLGRQQGPREQPATAHPVRGQRVLQSLRLAPGRRLWRARPRPAGGGGPRSSARRR
;
A
#
# COMPACT_ATOMS: atom_id res chain seq x y z
N MET A 1 52.79 -47.66 25.78
CA MET A 1 51.65 -48.05 24.91
C MET A 1 50.37 -47.82 25.70
N ALA A 2 49.36 -47.16 25.13
CA ALA A 2 48.09 -46.87 25.81
C ALA A 2 46.94 -46.97 24.80
N CYS A 3 45.78 -47.51 25.23
CA CYS A 3 44.70 -47.93 24.33
C CYS A 3 43.61 -46.84 24.19
N PRO A 4 43.10 -46.53 22.98
CA PRO A 4 42.17 -45.42 22.77
C PRO A 4 40.70 -45.86 22.73
N SER A 5 39.95 -45.67 23.82
CA SER A 5 38.49 -45.91 23.84
C SER A 5 37.65 -44.91 24.65
N LEU A 6 38.26 -44.07 25.51
CA LEU A 6 37.53 -43.20 26.45
C LEU A 6 37.37 -41.73 26.03
N ARG A 7 37.43 -41.42 24.71
CA ARG A 7 37.27 -40.03 24.20
C ARG A 7 35.95 -39.73 23.49
N PHE A 8 35.13 -40.75 23.16
CA PHE A 8 33.95 -40.56 22.31
C PHE A 8 32.65 -40.18 23.02
N LEU A 9 32.52 -40.40 24.34
CA LEU A 9 31.27 -40.13 25.05
C LEU A 9 31.18 -38.72 25.69
N ALA A 10 32.31 -38.13 26.09
CA ALA A 10 32.33 -36.83 26.78
C ALA A 10 32.10 -35.63 25.84
N VAL A 11 32.49 -35.74 24.56
CA VAL A 11 32.34 -34.67 23.56
C VAL A 11 30.89 -34.54 23.09
N ALA A 12 30.14 -35.64 23.08
CA ALA A 12 28.75 -35.68 22.62
C ALA A 12 27.77 -34.91 23.53
N LEU A 13 28.10 -34.71 24.81
CA LEU A 13 27.21 -34.07 25.79
C LEU A 13 27.53 -32.59 26.05
N LEU A 14 28.73 -32.11 25.69
CA LEU A 14 29.13 -30.71 25.88
C LEU A 14 28.81 -29.79 24.67
N LEU A 15 28.50 -30.36 23.51
CA LEU A 15 28.19 -29.61 22.27
C LEU A 15 26.69 -29.37 22.05
N ALA A 16 25.84 -29.79 22.98
CA ALA A 16 24.38 -29.69 22.85
C ALA A 16 23.77 -28.36 23.33
N MET A 17 24.56 -27.36 23.75
CA MET A 17 24.06 -26.18 24.48
C MET A 17 24.73 -24.83 24.13
N SER A 18 24.84 -24.44 22.85
CA SER A 18 25.19 -23.04 22.50
C SER A 18 24.97 -22.64 21.02
N SER A 19 23.99 -21.76 20.74
CA SER A 19 24.04 -20.75 19.63
C SER A 19 22.73 -19.91 19.48
N PHE A 20 22.12 -19.44 20.58
CA PHE A 20 20.76 -18.84 20.59
C PHE A 20 20.49 -17.71 19.56
N GLY A 21 19.24 -17.62 19.09
CA GLY A 21 18.96 -17.07 17.76
C GLY A 21 18.00 -15.87 17.64
N ALA A 22 18.47 -14.63 17.82
CA ALA A 22 17.62 -13.43 17.88
C ALA A 22 16.97 -12.95 16.55
N SER A 23 15.62 -12.97 16.43
CA SER A 23 14.81 -12.95 15.18
C SER A 23 14.78 -11.70 14.28
N ALA A 24 14.05 -11.83 13.17
CA ALA A 24 13.72 -10.81 12.17
C ALA A 24 12.71 -9.74 12.66
N TYR A 25 12.76 -8.48 12.15
CA TYR A 25 11.75 -7.46 12.50
C TYR A 25 10.46 -7.71 11.69
N PRO A 26 9.28 -7.82 12.32
CA PRO A 26 8.02 -8.16 11.65
C PRO A 26 7.55 -7.26 10.51
N ALA A 27 6.80 -7.93 9.65
CA ALA A 27 5.82 -7.44 8.69
C ALA A 27 5.00 -6.21 9.12
N LEU A 28 4.92 -5.17 8.27
CA LEU A 28 3.92 -4.07 8.33
C LEU A 28 3.05 -3.93 7.06
N GLY A 29 2.25 -4.95 6.72
CA GLY A 29 1.22 -5.02 5.65
C GLY A 29 1.57 -4.57 4.24
N GLY A 30 1.70 -3.26 4.02
CA GLY A 30 2.24 -2.74 2.76
C GLY A 30 3.76 -2.81 2.68
N TYR A 31 4.45 -2.82 3.82
CA TYR A 31 5.87 -2.52 3.94
C TYR A 31 6.56 -3.51 4.85
N MET A 32 7.88 -3.43 4.83
CA MET A 32 8.73 -4.20 5.70
C MET A 32 9.87 -3.36 6.24
N PRO A 33 10.04 -3.38 7.57
CA PRO A 33 11.00 -2.50 8.20
C PRO A 33 12.47 -2.83 7.96
N VAL A 34 13.30 -2.02 8.61
CA VAL A 34 14.73 -1.85 8.34
C VAL A 34 15.56 -1.75 9.61
N SER A 35 14.85 -1.41 10.67
CA SER A 35 15.22 -1.17 12.05
C SER A 35 14.08 -1.73 12.91
N ASN A 36 14.24 -1.74 14.24
CA ASN A 36 13.07 -2.03 15.05
C ASN A 36 12.18 -0.78 15.09
N VAL A 37 10.98 -0.88 14.52
CA VAL A 37 9.92 0.13 14.62
C VAL A 37 8.60 -0.43 15.13
N LEU A 38 8.61 -1.58 15.80
CA LEU A 38 7.41 -2.12 16.45
C LEU A 38 6.83 -1.11 17.45
N GLU A 39 7.65 -0.51 18.32
CA GLU A 39 7.17 0.50 19.25
C GLU A 39 6.71 1.82 18.57
N HIS A 40 6.98 2.00 17.27
CA HIS A 40 6.47 3.14 16.48
C HIS A 40 5.09 2.85 15.88
N THR A 41 4.85 1.62 15.41
CA THR A 41 3.56 1.21 14.82
C THR A 41 2.43 1.22 15.84
N GLU A 42 2.74 0.87 17.10
CA GLU A 42 1.84 0.94 18.24
C GLU A 42 1.26 2.35 18.51
N ILE A 43 1.72 3.42 17.82
CA ILE A 43 1.05 4.73 17.91
C ILE A 43 -0.41 4.66 17.42
N ILE A 44 -0.76 3.68 16.58
CA ILE A 44 -2.15 3.50 16.17
C ILE A 44 -3.04 3.10 17.35
N LYS A 45 -2.53 2.37 18.35
CA LYS A 45 -3.27 2.03 19.57
C LYS A 45 -3.48 3.25 20.48
N ASP A 46 -2.59 4.24 20.41
CA ASP A 46 -2.82 5.57 21.00
C ASP A 46 -3.93 6.34 20.25
N VAL A 47 -3.99 6.23 18.92
CA VAL A 47 -5.08 6.79 18.09
C VAL A 47 -6.42 6.09 18.35
N MET A 48 -6.45 4.76 18.45
CA MET A 48 -7.64 3.98 18.82
C MET A 48 -8.09 4.34 20.24
N SER A 49 -7.17 4.41 21.21
CA SER A 49 -7.48 4.86 22.58
C SER A 49 -8.06 6.27 22.65
N PHE A 50 -7.59 7.17 21.78
CA PHE A 50 -8.12 8.52 21.60
C PHE A 50 -9.52 8.51 20.97
N ALA A 51 -9.72 7.67 19.95
CA ALA A 51 -11.00 7.48 19.28
C ALA A 51 -12.06 6.83 20.19
N ASP A 52 -11.65 5.95 21.10
CA ASP A 52 -12.50 5.32 22.13
C ASP A 52 -12.86 6.30 23.25
N ALA A 53 -11.94 7.20 23.63
CA ALA A 53 -12.27 8.30 24.53
C ALA A 53 -13.37 9.23 23.95
N LEU A 54 -13.56 9.21 22.63
CA LEU A 54 -14.60 9.98 21.93
C LEU A 54 -15.82 9.13 21.50
N ALA A 55 -15.87 7.86 21.87
CA ALA A 55 -16.97 6.95 21.52
C ALA A 55 -18.22 7.13 22.43
N GLY A 56 -19.37 6.64 21.96
CA GLY A 56 -20.64 6.73 22.68
C GLY A 56 -21.26 8.13 22.72
N GLU A 57 -22.44 8.24 23.34
CA GLU A 57 -23.25 9.49 23.32
C GLU A 57 -22.66 10.64 24.17
N SER A 58 -21.73 10.33 25.08
CA SER A 58 -21.05 11.32 25.94
C SER A 58 -19.52 11.24 25.77
N PRO A 59 -18.94 11.84 24.70
CA PRO A 59 -17.50 11.81 24.45
C PRO A 59 -16.68 12.48 25.56
N ASP A 60 -15.67 11.79 26.09
CA ASP A 60 -14.74 12.35 27.07
C ASP A 60 -13.59 13.08 26.35
N TYR A 61 -13.89 14.28 25.87
CA TYR A 61 -12.90 15.21 25.30
C TYR A 61 -11.72 15.47 26.26
N ALA A 62 -11.91 15.35 27.59
CA ALA A 62 -10.84 15.55 28.55
C ALA A 62 -9.91 14.33 28.67
N LYS A 63 -10.40 13.10 28.52
CA LYS A 63 -9.59 11.88 28.33
C LYS A 63 -8.90 11.89 26.98
N ALA A 64 -9.61 12.22 25.90
CA ALA A 64 -9.02 12.36 24.56
C ALA A 64 -7.87 13.38 24.57
N LYS A 65 -8.08 14.56 25.16
CA LYS A 65 -7.03 15.59 25.31
C LYS A 65 -5.87 15.15 26.20
N LYS A 66 -6.08 14.31 27.22
CA LYS A 66 -4.96 13.70 27.96
C LYS A 66 -4.16 12.73 27.10
N ILE A 67 -4.81 11.86 26.35
CA ILE A 67 -4.15 10.90 25.44
C ILE A 67 -3.35 11.64 24.36
N TYR A 68 -3.92 12.71 23.80
CA TYR A 68 -3.22 13.56 22.83
C TYR A 68 -1.93 14.17 23.39
N ILE A 69 -1.99 14.74 24.60
CA ILE A 69 -0.86 15.45 25.23
C ILE A 69 0.19 14.48 25.80
N PHE A 70 -0.25 13.42 26.49
CA PHE A 70 0.59 12.53 27.31
C PHE A 70 0.76 11.11 26.77
N GLY A 71 0.11 10.77 25.66
CA GLY A 71 -0.03 9.39 25.17
C GLY A 71 -1.11 8.60 25.91
N ALA A 72 -1.58 7.53 25.30
CA ALA A 72 -2.20 6.40 26.00
C ALA A 72 -1.12 5.43 26.51
N GLY A 73 0.05 5.40 25.86
CA GLY A 73 1.23 4.68 26.32
C GLY A 73 1.43 3.32 25.67
N ASN A 74 1.02 3.14 24.41
CA ASN A 74 1.35 1.95 23.62
C ASN A 74 2.65 2.14 22.84
N SER A 75 3.00 3.38 22.49
CA SER A 75 4.22 3.72 21.73
C SER A 75 5.29 4.38 22.61
N CYS A 76 6.48 3.77 22.70
CA CYS A 76 7.58 4.26 23.56
C CYS A 76 8.90 4.56 22.83
N LYS A 77 9.50 5.71 23.11
CA LYS A 77 10.87 6.08 22.72
C LYS A 77 11.93 5.38 23.58
N SER A 78 11.55 5.02 24.81
CA SER A 78 12.34 4.23 25.76
C SER A 78 11.41 3.66 26.85
N PRO A 79 11.87 2.71 27.69
CA PRO A 79 11.11 2.23 28.85
C PRO A 79 10.73 3.31 29.89
N SER A 80 11.12 4.57 29.69
CA SER A 80 10.78 5.73 30.54
C SER A 80 10.22 6.92 29.75
N SER A 81 9.92 6.78 28.45
CA SER A 81 9.47 7.87 27.59
C SER A 81 8.51 7.39 26.51
N VAL A 82 7.27 7.88 26.55
CA VAL A 82 6.23 7.64 25.53
C VAL A 82 6.37 8.58 24.32
N ARG A 83 5.88 8.16 23.15
CA ARG A 83 5.48 9.08 22.08
C ARG A 83 4.10 9.65 22.40
N THR A 84 3.80 10.83 21.90
CA THR A 84 2.49 11.47 22.06
C THR A 84 2.10 12.18 20.77
N LEU A 85 0.81 12.22 20.46
CA LEU A 85 0.30 12.86 19.25
C LEU A 85 0.60 14.38 19.26
N GLN A 86 0.49 15.04 20.41
CA GLN A 86 0.95 16.43 20.55
C GLN A 86 2.46 16.58 20.27
N GLY A 87 3.28 15.60 20.66
CA GLY A 87 4.71 15.59 20.38
C GLY A 87 5.04 15.57 18.88
N PHE A 88 4.17 14.97 18.06
CA PHE A 88 4.26 15.06 16.59
C PHE A 88 3.81 16.44 16.10
N ALA A 89 2.64 16.90 16.55
CA ALA A 89 2.00 18.13 16.09
C ALA A 89 2.72 19.43 16.49
N GLN A 90 3.57 19.37 17.52
CA GLN A 90 4.39 20.49 18.00
C GLN A 90 5.85 20.44 17.51
N LYS A 91 6.26 19.40 16.78
CA LYS A 91 7.61 19.32 16.21
C LYS A 91 7.83 20.49 15.25
N ASP A 92 9.01 21.10 15.30
CA ASP A 92 9.40 22.07 14.29
C ASP A 92 9.95 21.31 13.08
N LEU A 93 9.38 21.61 11.91
CA LEU A 93 9.58 20.93 10.63
C LEU A 93 9.83 21.94 9.49
N THR A 94 10.17 23.20 9.83
CA THR A 94 10.48 24.22 8.80
C THR A 94 11.74 23.84 8.02
N GLY A 95 11.70 24.00 6.69
CA GLY A 95 12.76 23.54 5.78
C GLY A 95 12.53 22.13 5.22
N GLU A 96 11.44 21.46 5.61
CA GLU A 96 11.01 20.17 5.06
C GLU A 96 9.94 20.39 3.99
N THR A 97 10.07 19.73 2.83
CA THR A 97 9.35 20.11 1.60
C THR A 97 7.84 19.85 1.64
N PHE A 98 7.34 19.02 2.56
CA PHE A 98 5.90 18.91 2.83
C PHE A 98 5.40 20.04 3.73
N THR A 99 6.09 20.30 4.85
CA THR A 99 5.76 21.37 5.79
C THR A 99 5.86 22.75 5.14
N ASP A 100 6.90 22.99 4.35
CA ASP A 100 7.09 24.26 3.64
C ASP A 100 5.97 24.51 2.61
N LYS A 101 5.32 23.47 2.09
CA LYS A 101 4.11 23.61 1.27
C LYS A 101 2.89 24.01 2.10
N PHE A 102 2.74 23.48 3.31
CA PHE A 102 1.72 23.99 4.26
C PHE A 102 1.97 25.45 4.60
N ILE A 103 3.21 25.85 4.89
CA ILE A 103 3.56 27.24 5.18
C ILE A 103 3.31 28.14 3.96
N ALA A 104 3.72 27.72 2.75
CA ALA A 104 3.42 28.44 1.51
C ALA A 104 1.93 28.49 1.17
N GLY A 105 1.15 27.49 1.60
CA GLY A 105 -0.32 27.47 1.54
C GLY A 105 -1.02 28.39 2.53
N GLY A 106 -0.28 29.02 3.45
CA GLY A 106 -0.78 29.95 4.47
C GLY A 106 -1.00 29.34 5.86
N PHE A 107 -0.59 28.10 6.10
CA PHE A 107 -0.75 27.44 7.39
C PHE A 107 0.40 27.78 8.37
N PRO A 108 0.11 27.97 9.67
CA PRO A 108 1.16 28.17 10.68
C PRO A 108 1.93 26.88 10.94
N ALA A 109 3.21 26.97 11.31
CA ALA A 109 4.09 25.80 11.52
C ALA A 109 3.57 24.78 12.58
N LYS A 110 2.70 25.21 13.51
CA LYS A 110 2.04 24.31 14.49
C LYS A 110 0.53 24.14 14.23
N PHE A 111 0.13 24.17 12.97
CA PHE A 111 -1.26 24.01 12.52
C PHE A 111 -1.96 22.81 13.17
N TRP A 112 -1.32 21.65 13.18
CA TRP A 112 -1.91 20.40 13.70
C TRP A 112 -2.22 20.46 15.20
N ASP A 113 -1.35 21.08 16.01
CA ASP A 113 -1.59 21.25 17.45
C ASP A 113 -2.74 22.25 17.67
N ALA A 114 -2.73 23.35 16.92
CA ALA A 114 -3.80 24.35 16.98
C ALA A 114 -5.18 23.78 16.61
N ILE A 115 -5.30 23.06 15.48
CA ILE A 115 -6.60 22.55 15.00
C ILE A 115 -7.14 21.39 15.88
N ILE A 116 -6.27 20.49 16.35
CA ILE A 116 -6.70 19.37 17.21
C ILE A 116 -7.07 19.88 18.60
N LEU A 117 -6.29 20.81 19.19
CA LEU A 117 -6.68 21.44 20.45
C LEU A 117 -7.96 22.26 20.32
N ALA A 118 -8.15 23.00 19.22
CA ALA A 118 -9.39 23.75 18.96
C ALA A 118 -10.61 22.82 18.86
N ALA A 119 -10.49 21.69 18.17
CA ALA A 119 -11.54 20.68 18.07
C ALA A 119 -11.84 19.99 19.41
N LEU A 120 -10.81 19.72 20.23
CA LEU A 120 -10.94 19.16 21.59
C LEU A 120 -11.62 20.13 22.56
N ASP A 121 -11.29 21.42 22.49
CA ASP A 121 -11.85 22.46 23.38
C ASP A 121 -13.17 23.05 22.87
N GLY A 122 -13.50 22.87 21.58
CA GLY A 122 -14.71 23.44 20.95
C GLY A 122 -14.57 24.92 20.61
N THR A 123 -13.41 25.32 20.09
CA THR A 123 -13.02 26.70 19.80
C THR A 123 -12.55 26.89 18.35
N ALA A 124 -12.21 28.11 17.95
CA ALA A 124 -11.92 28.49 16.56
C ALA A 124 -13.02 28.01 15.59
N ASP A 125 -12.68 27.34 14.49
CA ASP A 125 -13.65 26.83 13.50
C ASP A 125 -14.65 25.81 14.08
N PHE A 126 -14.32 25.20 15.23
CA PHE A 126 -15.18 24.27 15.97
C PHE A 126 -16.06 24.95 17.04
N ALA A 127 -16.01 26.28 17.16
CA ALA A 127 -16.90 27.03 18.03
C ALA A 127 -18.36 26.87 17.55
N GLY A 128 -19.21 26.29 18.40
CA GLY A 128 -20.60 25.98 18.05
C GLY A 128 -20.78 24.75 17.13
N ALA A 129 -19.71 24.04 16.76
CA ALA A 129 -19.83 22.78 16.04
C ALA A 129 -20.43 21.68 16.92
N ASP A 130 -21.36 20.90 16.37
CA ASP A 130 -22.04 19.83 17.09
C ASP A 130 -21.11 18.65 17.45
N ARG A 131 -21.58 17.79 18.36
CA ARG A 131 -20.85 16.58 18.80
C ARG A 131 -20.40 15.73 17.63
N THR A 132 -21.28 15.47 16.66
CA THR A 132 -21.02 14.56 15.55
C THR A 132 -19.88 15.09 14.70
N LYS A 133 -19.93 16.38 14.32
CA LYS A 133 -18.83 17.05 13.60
C LYS A 133 -17.52 16.99 14.39
N ARG A 134 -17.54 17.41 15.66
CA ARG A 134 -16.33 17.47 16.51
C ARG A 134 -15.68 16.10 16.69
N VAL A 135 -16.43 15.07 17.09
CA VAL A 135 -15.91 13.70 17.26
C VAL A 135 -15.35 13.16 15.95
N THR A 136 -16.10 13.34 14.86
CA THR A 136 -15.73 12.77 13.55
C THR A 136 -14.46 13.42 13.00
N SER A 137 -14.37 14.75 13.03
CA SER A 137 -13.14 15.43 12.63
C SER A 137 -11.98 15.10 13.56
N LEU A 138 -12.19 15.00 14.89
CA LEU A 138 -11.11 14.60 15.82
C LEU A 138 -10.54 13.22 15.51
N LYS A 139 -11.39 12.20 15.26
CA LYS A 139 -10.93 10.86 14.91
C LYS A 139 -10.05 10.86 13.65
N LYS A 140 -10.50 11.51 12.57
CA LYS A 140 -9.74 11.50 11.30
C LYS A 140 -8.56 12.50 11.29
N LEU A 141 -8.61 13.60 12.06
CA LEU A 141 -7.49 14.55 12.18
C LEU A 141 -6.26 13.94 12.87
N VAL A 142 -6.42 13.05 13.87
CA VAL A 142 -5.25 12.39 14.49
C VAL A 142 -4.60 11.36 13.55
N VAL A 143 -5.38 10.74 12.66
CA VAL A 143 -4.86 9.88 11.59
C VAL A 143 -4.13 10.71 10.53
N GLY A 144 -4.72 11.84 10.10
CA GLY A 144 -4.07 12.83 9.22
C GLY A 144 -2.79 13.44 9.81
N LEU A 145 -2.70 13.58 11.14
CA LEU A 145 -1.48 13.97 11.83
C LEU A 145 -0.41 12.86 11.80
N CYS A 146 -0.76 11.59 11.98
CA CYS A 146 0.20 10.50 11.83
C CYS A 146 0.73 10.43 10.39
N ASN A 147 -0.12 10.69 9.39
CA ASN A 147 0.27 10.87 7.99
C ASN A 147 1.21 12.09 7.78
N PHE A 148 0.96 13.21 8.44
CA PHE A 148 1.82 14.38 8.37
C PHE A 148 3.17 14.15 9.06
N TYR A 149 3.21 13.47 10.21
CA TYR A 149 4.45 13.15 10.90
C TYR A 149 5.24 12.03 10.20
N ALA A 150 4.57 11.12 9.49
CA ALA A 150 5.22 10.23 8.54
C ALA A 150 6.04 11.02 7.51
N SER A 151 5.51 12.15 7.01
CA SER A 151 6.22 13.02 6.07
C SER A 151 7.53 13.60 6.64
N HIS A 152 7.55 13.92 7.94
CA HIS A 152 8.77 14.35 8.63
C HIS A 152 9.81 13.24 8.62
N GLU A 153 9.47 12.02 8.98
CA GLU A 153 10.50 11.00 9.11
C GLU A 153 11.05 10.52 7.74
N LEU A 154 10.33 10.79 6.63
CA LEU A 154 10.92 10.73 5.28
C LEU A 154 11.94 11.84 5.03
N GLU A 155 11.68 13.06 5.51
CA GLU A 155 12.58 14.22 5.34
C GLU A 155 13.81 14.12 6.25
N SER A 156 13.60 13.67 7.48
CA SER A 156 14.58 13.12 8.42
C SER A 156 15.44 12.07 7.71
N ALA A 157 14.86 11.14 6.94
CA ALA A 157 15.60 10.20 6.12
C ALA A 157 16.40 10.89 4.99
N ILE A 158 15.79 11.77 4.16
CA ILE A 158 16.47 12.55 3.11
C ILE A 158 17.67 13.32 3.65
N LYS A 159 17.49 14.07 4.73
CA LYS A 159 18.58 14.85 5.34
C LYS A 159 19.67 13.93 5.86
N LYS A 160 19.30 12.75 6.37
CA LYS A 160 20.24 11.69 6.74
C LYS A 160 20.73 10.85 5.53
N VAL A 161 20.58 11.34 4.29
CA VAL A 161 21.29 10.86 3.08
C VAL A 161 22.43 11.77 2.65
N GLU A 162 22.39 13.04 3.04
CA GLU A 162 23.17 14.11 2.39
C GLU A 162 24.67 14.15 2.80
N ASN A 163 25.13 13.25 3.69
CA ASN A 163 26.08 13.62 4.75
C ASN A 163 27.23 12.63 5.19
N GLY A 164 27.33 11.31 4.94
CA GLY A 164 28.45 10.50 5.53
C GLY A 164 28.35 8.95 5.67
N ASP A 165 27.95 8.41 6.82
CA ASP A 165 27.47 7.01 7.02
C ASP A 165 26.01 6.93 7.58
N SER A 166 25.19 5.97 7.13
CA SER A 166 23.85 5.63 7.64
C SER A 166 23.68 4.12 7.77
N ALA A 167 24.50 3.49 8.60
CA ALA A 167 24.42 2.07 8.87
C ALA A 167 22.99 1.54 9.10
N ASP A 168 22.73 0.37 8.54
CA ASP A 168 21.48 -0.38 8.64
C ASP A 168 20.92 -0.45 10.06
N GLY A 169 19.60 -0.34 10.20
CA GLY A 169 18.91 -0.26 11.48
C GLY A 169 19.06 1.09 12.20
N SER A 170 19.61 2.14 11.57
CA SER A 170 19.91 3.42 12.22
C SER A 170 19.96 4.64 11.28
N GLY A 171 20.02 5.85 11.83
CA GLY A 171 20.22 7.07 11.03
C GLY A 171 19.03 7.43 10.15
N SER A 172 19.24 7.55 8.84
CA SER A 172 18.17 7.77 7.84
C SER A 172 17.23 6.59 7.72
N THR A 173 17.66 5.44 8.18
CA THR A 173 17.04 4.21 7.77
C THR A 173 15.82 3.93 8.61
N LEU A 174 16.08 3.81 9.90
CA LEU A 174 15.18 4.01 11.02
C LEU A 174 14.25 5.20 10.76
N ALA A 175 14.71 6.32 10.23
CA ALA A 175 13.82 7.45 9.91
C ALA A 175 12.74 7.09 8.86
N TRP A 176 13.10 6.47 7.74
CA TRP A 176 12.07 6.07 6.77
C TRP A 176 11.14 4.97 7.34
N ASP A 177 11.68 4.15 8.23
CA ASP A 177 11.00 3.12 9.03
C ASP A 177 9.95 3.69 9.96
N GLU A 178 10.33 4.68 10.76
CA GLU A 178 9.49 5.50 11.61
C GLU A 178 8.38 6.14 10.76
N GLY A 179 8.74 6.64 9.58
CA GLY A 179 7.83 7.20 8.58
C GLY A 179 6.71 6.25 8.15
N TRP A 180 7.00 4.98 7.81
CA TRP A 180 5.94 4.04 7.46
C TRP A 180 5.18 3.52 8.69
N ALA A 181 5.90 3.22 9.78
CA ALA A 181 5.31 2.74 11.01
C ALA A 181 4.17 3.66 11.49
N PHE A 182 4.35 4.97 11.36
CA PHE A 182 3.31 5.97 11.66
C PHE A 182 2.20 6.08 10.61
N TYR A 183 2.46 5.73 9.34
CA TYR A 183 1.46 5.77 8.27
C TYR A 183 0.54 4.54 8.26
N TYR A 184 1.08 3.35 8.60
CA TYR A 184 0.38 2.06 8.51
C TYR A 184 -0.07 1.48 9.86
N GLY A 185 0.63 1.75 10.96
CA GLY A 185 0.23 1.25 12.29
C GLY A 185 0.56 -0.23 12.55
N SER A 186 0.05 -0.76 13.68
CA SER A 186 0.28 -2.13 14.17
C SER A 186 -0.83 -3.13 13.82
N GLU A 187 -1.97 -2.67 13.31
CA GLU A 187 -3.15 -3.52 13.12
C GLU A 187 -3.12 -4.25 11.77
N PRO A 188 -3.80 -5.42 11.64
CA PRO A 188 -4.02 -6.08 10.36
C PRO A 188 -4.63 -5.13 9.33
N ASP A 189 -4.16 -5.23 8.08
CA ASP A 189 -4.57 -4.39 6.95
C ASP A 189 -4.55 -2.86 7.22
N GLY A 190 -3.71 -2.42 8.18
CA GLY A 190 -3.56 -1.02 8.56
C GLY A 190 -4.85 -0.41 9.08
N ALA A 191 -5.69 -1.20 9.74
CA ALA A 191 -6.99 -0.77 10.28
C ALA A 191 -6.86 0.47 11.19
N GLU A 192 -7.83 1.39 11.06
CA GLU A 192 -7.85 2.75 11.66
C GLU A 192 -6.65 3.66 11.28
N ALA A 193 -5.62 3.15 10.58
CA ALA A 193 -4.42 3.91 10.21
C ALA A 193 -4.58 4.66 8.88
N ALA A 194 -3.66 5.61 8.65
CA ALA A 194 -3.70 6.48 7.48
C ALA A 194 -3.54 5.73 6.15
N TRP A 195 -2.95 4.52 6.18
CA TRP A 195 -2.94 3.62 5.02
C TRP A 195 -4.27 2.90 4.80
N GLY A 196 -4.84 2.22 5.81
CA GLY A 196 -6.09 1.48 5.64
C GLY A 196 -7.26 2.39 5.28
N GLU A 197 -7.34 3.56 5.91
CA GLU A 197 -8.27 4.64 5.55
C GLU A 197 -8.03 5.11 4.10
N ALA A 198 -6.77 5.29 3.69
CA ALA A 198 -6.46 5.63 2.30
C ALA A 198 -6.87 4.53 1.31
N ALA A 199 -6.83 3.26 1.70
CA ALA A 199 -7.31 2.12 0.92
C ALA A 199 -8.83 2.07 0.83
N GLU A 200 -9.58 2.46 1.88
CA GLU A 200 -11.04 2.60 1.80
C GLU A 200 -11.49 3.70 0.83
N TYR A 201 -10.89 4.91 0.91
CA TYR A 201 -11.21 5.97 -0.06
C TYR A 201 -10.70 5.64 -1.45
N ASP A 202 -9.68 4.79 -1.55
CA ASP A 202 -9.33 4.22 -2.83
C ASP A 202 -10.34 3.19 -3.32
N ALA A 203 -10.89 2.36 -2.45
CA ALA A 203 -12.02 1.44 -2.68
C ALA A 203 -13.37 2.12 -2.98
N ASP A 204 -13.35 3.44 -3.21
CA ASP A 204 -14.39 4.24 -3.86
C ASP A 204 -14.01 4.73 -5.28
N PHE A 205 -12.75 4.54 -5.71
CA PHE A 205 -12.08 5.09 -6.91
C PHE A 205 -11.06 4.17 -7.71
N ALA A 206 -11.25 2.84 -7.95
CA ALA A 206 -10.94 2.01 -9.19
C ALA A 206 -12.09 1.46 -10.17
N GLY A 207 -12.36 1.97 -11.40
CA GLY A 207 -13.55 1.88 -12.31
C GLY A 207 -13.33 2.41 -13.77
N ASN A 208 -13.18 3.73 -14.01
CA ASN A 208 -12.85 4.39 -15.30
C ASN A 208 -11.39 4.92 -15.56
N GLY A 209 -10.34 4.47 -14.85
CA GLY A 209 -8.93 4.60 -15.29
C GLY A 209 -8.00 5.58 -14.54
N SER A 210 -8.32 5.95 -13.31
CA SER A 210 -7.58 6.88 -12.43
C SER A 210 -6.50 6.23 -11.58
N ILE A 211 -5.87 6.96 -10.64
CA ILE A 211 -4.73 6.39 -9.89
C ILE A 211 -5.04 5.90 -8.47
N SER A 212 -4.86 4.63 -8.20
CA SER A 212 -5.44 3.92 -7.06
C SER A 212 -4.40 3.81 -5.96
N VAL A 213 -4.61 4.54 -4.89
CA VAL A 213 -3.56 5.25 -4.19
C VAL A 213 -2.81 4.38 -3.19
N SER A 214 -3.51 3.62 -2.35
CA SER A 214 -2.96 2.71 -1.30
C SER A 214 -1.80 1.84 -1.82
N THR A 215 -1.86 1.52 -3.11
CA THR A 215 -0.85 0.90 -3.98
C THR A 215 0.52 1.55 -4.04
N GLU A 216 0.76 2.47 -4.99
CA GLU A 216 2.08 3.08 -5.16
C GLU A 216 2.37 4.10 -4.09
N ILE A 217 1.49 4.30 -3.10
CA ILE A 217 1.93 4.98 -1.90
C ILE A 217 2.75 4.04 -1.03
N VAL A 218 2.29 2.79 -0.81
CA VAL A 218 3.17 1.72 -0.32
C VAL A 218 4.40 1.65 -1.19
N ALA A 219 4.24 1.59 -2.50
CA ALA A 219 5.37 1.43 -3.40
C ALA A 219 6.29 2.64 -3.51
N GLN A 220 5.90 3.84 -3.09
CA GLN A 220 6.77 5.04 -3.09
C GLN A 220 7.34 5.30 -1.73
N PHE A 221 6.67 4.88 -0.65
CA PHE A 221 7.32 4.62 0.64
C PHE A 221 8.46 3.67 0.41
N ASN A 222 8.10 2.46 0.00
CA ASN A 222 9.00 1.46 -0.49
C ASN A 222 9.58 1.78 -1.89
N ALA A 223 9.58 3.06 -2.31
CA ALA A 223 10.54 3.54 -3.30
C ALA A 223 11.28 4.83 -2.94
N GLY A 224 11.27 5.23 -1.68
CA GLY A 224 12.07 6.34 -1.16
C GLY A 224 12.91 5.94 0.04
N LEU A 225 12.36 4.97 0.77
CA LEU A 225 13.03 3.83 1.37
C LEU A 225 14.00 3.27 0.31
N HIS A 226 15.12 3.92 0.02
CA HIS A 226 16.32 3.32 -0.57
C HIS A 226 17.50 4.23 -0.75
N PHE A 227 17.30 5.51 -0.95
CA PHE A 227 18.45 6.29 -1.36
C PHE A 227 19.39 6.57 -0.16
N VAL A 228 19.53 5.70 0.90
CA VAL A 228 19.87 6.10 2.31
C VAL A 228 20.91 5.38 3.25
N ARG A 229 21.51 4.15 3.09
CA ARG A 229 22.48 3.49 4.08
C ARG A 229 24.00 3.74 3.90
N ASN A 230 24.78 2.77 3.37
CA ASN A 230 26.16 2.91 2.86
C ASN A 230 26.55 1.79 1.84
N SER A 231 26.75 2.13 0.56
CA SER A 231 27.34 1.36 -0.58
C SER A 231 27.21 2.03 -1.99
N THR A 232 26.98 3.36 -2.09
CA THR A 232 26.55 4.21 -3.26
C THR A 232 25.04 4.51 -3.46
N ALA A 233 24.45 5.30 -2.55
CA ALA A 233 23.12 5.93 -2.59
C ALA A 233 23.04 7.06 -3.60
N ASN A 234 21.88 7.72 -3.63
CA ASN A 234 21.50 8.60 -4.71
C ASN A 234 20.40 9.59 -4.22
N LEU A 235 20.78 10.50 -3.31
CA LEU A 235 19.95 11.54 -2.65
C LEU A 235 18.86 12.16 -3.54
N THR A 236 19.27 12.61 -4.74
CA THR A 236 18.48 13.19 -5.86
C THR A 236 17.09 12.58 -6.03
N ASN A 237 17.00 11.33 -5.65
CA ASN A 237 16.03 10.41 -6.13
C ASN A 237 15.13 9.84 -5.00
N ALA A 238 15.53 9.85 -3.72
CA ALA A 238 14.59 9.62 -2.59
C ALA A 238 13.68 10.82 -2.41
N ILE A 239 14.24 12.02 -2.63
CA ILE A 239 13.51 13.27 -2.87
C ILE A 239 12.31 12.99 -3.79
N ARG A 240 12.57 12.40 -4.95
CA ARG A 240 11.58 12.07 -6.01
C ARG A 240 10.53 11.02 -5.59
N ALA A 241 10.86 10.19 -4.60
CA ALA A 241 9.97 9.20 -4.00
C ALA A 241 9.02 9.80 -2.98
N ARG A 242 9.61 10.50 -2.02
CA ARG A 242 8.94 11.35 -1.05
C ARG A 242 7.96 12.28 -1.77
N ASP A 243 8.44 12.99 -2.79
CA ASP A 243 7.64 13.87 -3.66
C ASP A 243 6.47 13.15 -4.35
N THR A 244 6.54 11.83 -4.51
CA THR A 244 5.50 11.03 -5.15
C THR A 244 4.54 10.42 -4.13
N ILE A 245 5.01 9.97 -2.96
CA ILE A 245 4.14 9.71 -1.79
C ILE A 245 3.28 10.94 -1.53
N TYR A 246 3.89 12.13 -1.55
CA TYR A 246 3.20 13.38 -1.28
C TYR A 246 2.10 13.68 -2.33
N LYS A 247 2.37 13.47 -3.63
CA LYS A 247 1.35 13.55 -4.71
C LYS A 247 0.24 12.51 -4.55
N LEU A 248 0.57 11.34 -4.01
CA LEU A 248 -0.35 10.24 -3.82
C LEU A 248 -1.25 10.49 -2.61
N TRP A 249 -0.72 10.85 -1.44
CA TRP A 249 -1.51 11.36 -0.31
C TRP A 249 -2.43 12.51 -0.76
N ALA A 250 -1.87 13.48 -1.50
CA ALA A 250 -2.64 14.61 -2.03
C ALA A 250 -3.88 14.12 -2.78
N LEU A 251 -3.75 13.09 -3.61
CA LEU A 251 -4.86 12.54 -4.35
C LEU A 251 -5.85 11.72 -3.52
N THR A 252 -5.42 10.81 -2.61
CA THR A 252 -6.35 10.06 -1.74
C THR A 252 -7.32 11.02 -1.07
N TYR A 253 -6.76 12.06 -0.46
CA TYR A 253 -7.56 12.94 0.37
C TYR A 253 -8.27 14.04 -0.46
N ILE A 254 -7.79 14.37 -1.68
CA ILE A 254 -8.61 15.08 -2.69
C ILE A 254 -9.85 14.26 -3.06
N ARG A 255 -9.74 12.94 -3.24
CA ARG A 255 -10.87 12.07 -3.58
C ARG A 255 -11.86 11.92 -2.44
N ALA A 256 -11.35 11.64 -1.24
CA ALA A 256 -12.18 11.63 -0.04
C ALA A 256 -12.93 12.97 0.06
N ALA A 257 -12.23 14.10 -0.03
CA ALA A 257 -12.83 15.43 -0.03
C ALA A 257 -13.91 15.60 -1.11
N LEU A 258 -13.67 15.20 -2.36
CA LEU A 258 -14.67 15.28 -3.44
C LEU A 258 -15.89 14.38 -3.21
N LYS A 259 -15.70 13.11 -2.80
CA LYS A 259 -16.78 12.21 -2.38
C LYS A 259 -17.63 12.86 -1.29
N TYR A 260 -16.99 13.40 -0.26
CA TYR A 260 -17.67 14.00 0.88
C TYR A 260 -18.35 15.34 0.54
N VAL A 261 -17.84 16.11 -0.43
CA VAL A 261 -18.58 17.27 -1.00
C VAL A 261 -19.82 16.81 -1.76
N GLU A 262 -19.73 15.80 -2.63
CA GLU A 262 -20.89 15.28 -3.38
C GLU A 262 -21.97 14.71 -2.46
N LEU A 263 -21.59 13.88 -1.47
CA LEU A 263 -22.51 13.33 -0.50
C LEU A 263 -23.15 14.43 0.38
N SER A 264 -22.39 15.46 0.75
CA SER A 264 -22.91 16.58 1.56
C SER A 264 -23.80 17.55 0.76
N GLU A 265 -23.63 17.63 -0.56
CA GLU A 265 -24.52 18.38 -1.47
C GLU A 265 -25.83 17.63 -1.72
N THR A 266 -25.75 16.32 -1.97
CA THR A 266 -26.91 15.49 -2.31
C THR A 266 -27.77 15.12 -1.10
N SER A 267 -27.17 14.89 0.07
CA SER A 267 -27.88 14.58 1.32
C SER A 267 -27.05 15.01 2.53
N TYR A 268 -27.19 16.27 2.94
CA TYR A 268 -26.34 16.86 3.96
C TYR A 268 -26.37 16.09 5.29
N ASN A 269 -25.19 15.67 5.76
CA ASN A 269 -25.01 14.99 7.02
C ASN A 269 -23.73 15.49 7.71
N GLY A 270 -23.83 15.91 8.97
CA GLY A 270 -22.71 16.48 9.73
C GLY A 270 -21.51 15.55 9.89
N LYS A 271 -21.71 14.22 9.93
CA LYS A 271 -20.62 13.22 9.93
C LYS A 271 -19.88 13.22 8.59
N VAL A 272 -20.63 13.06 7.50
CA VAL A 272 -20.14 13.01 6.12
C VAL A 272 -19.32 14.27 5.78
N HIS A 273 -19.84 15.46 6.12
CA HIS A 273 -19.14 16.73 5.92
C HIS A 273 -17.85 16.82 6.76
N ALA A 274 -17.87 16.31 8.00
CA ALA A 274 -16.74 16.35 8.92
C ALA A 274 -15.61 15.36 8.58
N GLU A 275 -15.92 14.22 7.94
CA GLU A 275 -14.94 13.30 7.36
C GLU A 275 -14.21 13.97 6.19
N GLY A 276 -14.97 14.55 5.25
CA GLY A 276 -14.40 15.31 4.13
C GLY A 276 -13.46 16.42 4.58
N PHE A 277 -13.91 17.24 5.53
CA PHE A 277 -13.09 18.32 6.11
C PHE A 277 -11.76 17.79 6.67
N ALA A 278 -11.82 16.80 7.57
CA ALA A 278 -10.63 16.32 8.28
C ALA A 278 -9.62 15.64 7.33
N TRP A 279 -10.09 14.91 6.32
CA TRP A 279 -9.22 14.36 5.30
C TRP A 279 -8.58 15.43 4.43
N TYR A 280 -9.34 16.44 4.02
CA TYR A 280 -8.76 17.51 3.21
C TYR A 280 -7.63 18.26 3.93
N MET A 281 -7.75 18.47 5.25
CA MET A 281 -6.69 19.08 6.07
C MET A 281 -5.35 18.31 6.04
N ALA A 282 -5.35 17.01 5.73
CA ALA A 282 -4.11 16.22 5.61
C ALA A 282 -3.21 16.67 4.43
N ILE A 283 -3.76 17.36 3.43
CA ILE A 283 -3.04 17.72 2.19
C ILE A 283 -3.36 19.12 1.63
N ASP A 284 -4.19 19.89 2.32
CA ASP A 284 -4.62 21.23 1.88
C ASP A 284 -3.41 22.12 1.52
N GLY A 285 -2.42 22.20 2.41
CA GLY A 285 -1.17 22.91 2.17
C GLY A 285 -0.44 22.48 0.91
N PHE A 286 -0.39 21.16 0.66
CA PHE A 286 0.20 20.63 -0.58
C PHE A 286 -0.56 21.14 -1.81
N VAL A 287 -1.89 21.01 -1.85
CA VAL A 287 -2.71 21.49 -2.97
C VAL A 287 -2.62 23.00 -3.14
N ALA A 288 -2.63 23.77 -2.05
CA ALA A 288 -2.49 25.22 -2.07
C ALA A 288 -1.17 25.67 -2.71
N SER A 289 -0.08 24.92 -2.49
CA SER A 289 1.24 25.19 -3.11
C SER A 289 1.27 25.00 -4.64
N TYR A 290 0.25 24.38 -5.24
CA TYR A 290 0.13 24.18 -6.70
C TYR A 290 -1.06 24.91 -7.32
N HIS A 291 -2.19 25.03 -6.62
CA HIS A 291 -3.39 25.71 -7.10
C HIS A 291 -4.22 26.31 -5.95
N ALA A 292 -3.84 27.50 -5.50
CA ALA A 292 -4.50 28.20 -4.39
C ALA A 292 -6.03 28.38 -4.58
N SER A 293 -6.51 28.59 -5.81
CA SER A 293 -7.95 28.69 -6.11
C SER A 293 -8.70 27.39 -5.86
N GLY A 294 -8.15 26.25 -6.25
CA GLY A 294 -8.73 24.93 -5.98
C GLY A 294 -8.69 24.54 -4.52
N ALA A 295 -7.59 24.88 -3.83
CA ALA A 295 -7.51 24.69 -2.38
C ALA A 295 -8.54 25.55 -1.64
N LYS A 296 -8.70 26.83 -2.02
CA LYS A 296 -9.75 27.69 -1.46
C LYS A 296 -11.15 27.15 -1.76
N ALA A 297 -11.43 26.71 -3.00
CA ALA A 297 -12.74 26.15 -3.35
C ALA A 297 -13.10 24.93 -2.48
N MET A 298 -12.12 24.04 -2.23
CA MET A 298 -12.32 22.89 -1.36
C MET A 298 -12.50 23.27 0.11
N ARG A 299 -11.68 24.20 0.65
CA ARG A 299 -11.86 24.78 1.99
C ARG A 299 -13.23 25.44 2.16
N ASP A 300 -13.66 26.22 1.17
CA ASP A 300 -14.94 26.90 1.18
C ASP A 300 -16.09 25.88 1.19
N ALA A 301 -15.99 24.80 0.42
CA ALA A 301 -17.00 23.74 0.37
C ALA A 301 -17.10 22.96 1.68
N LEU A 302 -15.96 22.48 2.20
CA LEU A 302 -15.88 21.60 3.37
C LEU A 302 -15.75 22.33 4.72
N ASN A 303 -15.77 23.67 4.75
CA ASN A 303 -15.72 24.46 5.99
C ASN A 303 -16.65 23.87 7.07
N ILE A 304 -16.07 23.45 8.20
CA ILE A 304 -16.77 22.63 9.20
C ILE A 304 -17.99 23.33 9.82
N SER A 305 -17.98 24.66 9.88
CA SER A 305 -19.05 25.49 10.43
C SER A 305 -20.29 25.59 9.52
N LYS A 306 -20.21 25.17 8.24
CA LYS A 306 -21.37 25.19 7.33
C LYS A 306 -22.48 24.22 7.77
N PRO A 307 -23.76 24.62 7.73
CA PRO A 307 -24.90 23.74 8.00
C PRO A 307 -25.44 23.01 6.75
N SER A 308 -24.93 23.33 5.55
CA SER A 308 -25.33 22.73 4.28
C SER A 308 -24.27 22.97 3.19
N VAL A 309 -24.31 22.17 2.12
CA VAL A 309 -23.55 22.39 0.88
C VAL A 309 -24.55 22.70 -0.25
N PRO A 310 -24.55 23.91 -0.85
CA PRO A 310 -25.50 24.27 -1.90
C PRO A 310 -25.29 23.49 -3.20
N SER A 311 -26.37 23.28 -3.97
CA SER A 311 -26.29 22.58 -5.26
C SER A 311 -25.37 23.31 -6.26
N GLY A 312 -24.56 22.54 -6.99
CA GLY A 312 -23.52 23.00 -7.92
C GLY A 312 -22.14 23.19 -7.28
N THR A 313 -22.01 23.07 -5.96
CA THR A 313 -20.72 23.21 -5.26
C THR A 313 -19.73 22.14 -5.70
N PHE A 314 -20.17 20.87 -5.76
CA PHE A 314 -19.35 19.74 -6.19
C PHE A 314 -18.73 19.97 -7.57
N CYS A 315 -19.53 20.39 -8.56
CA CYS A 315 -19.02 20.62 -9.90
C CYS A 315 -18.03 21.79 -9.95
N ALA A 316 -18.28 22.88 -9.23
CA ALA A 316 -17.36 24.02 -9.16
C ALA A 316 -16.02 23.67 -8.47
N VAL A 317 -16.06 22.91 -7.37
CA VAL A 317 -14.86 22.40 -6.70
C VAL A 317 -14.11 21.43 -7.60
N ARG A 318 -14.81 20.48 -8.23
CA ARG A 318 -14.22 19.48 -9.13
C ARG A 318 -13.54 20.12 -10.33
N GLU A 319 -14.11 21.16 -10.93
CA GLU A 319 -13.46 21.96 -11.98
C GLU A 319 -12.13 22.57 -11.49
N GLN A 320 -12.13 23.22 -10.33
CA GLN A 320 -10.93 23.86 -9.78
C GLN A 320 -9.85 22.84 -9.33
N ILE A 321 -10.24 21.64 -8.91
CA ILE A 321 -9.32 20.54 -8.64
C ILE A 321 -8.76 19.94 -9.93
N LEU A 322 -9.56 19.76 -10.99
CA LEU A 322 -9.10 19.29 -12.29
C LEU A 322 -8.02 20.20 -12.91
N GLN A 323 -8.10 21.51 -12.65
CA GLN A 323 -7.08 22.49 -13.04
C GLN A 323 -5.79 22.40 -12.19
N ALA A 324 -5.86 21.87 -10.97
CA ALA A 324 -4.73 21.76 -10.05
C ALA A 324 -3.81 20.56 -10.35
N LEU A 325 -4.38 19.45 -10.83
CA LEU A 325 -3.68 18.17 -11.01
C LEU A 325 -2.39 18.29 -11.86
N PRO A 326 -2.37 18.98 -13.02
CA PRO A 326 -1.18 19.00 -13.87
C PRO A 326 0.02 19.69 -13.22
N ALA A 327 -0.22 20.71 -12.39
CA ALA A 327 0.82 21.38 -11.62
C ALA A 327 1.41 20.46 -10.53
N MET A 328 0.58 19.61 -9.92
CA MET A 328 1.02 18.55 -9.01
C MET A 328 1.74 17.39 -9.74
N GLY A 329 1.76 17.37 -11.08
CA GLY A 329 2.24 16.22 -11.86
C GLY A 329 1.29 15.02 -11.77
N LEU A 330 -0.01 15.28 -11.73
CA LEU A 330 -1.12 14.33 -11.84
C LEU A 330 -1.92 14.67 -13.11
N ASP A 331 -2.54 13.69 -13.78
CA ASP A 331 -3.46 13.98 -14.90
C ASP A 331 -4.93 13.98 -14.42
N CYS A 332 -5.88 14.46 -15.24
CA CYS A 332 -7.29 14.44 -14.85
C CYS A 332 -7.85 13.02 -14.69
N LYS A 333 -7.34 12.11 -15.51
CA LYS A 333 -7.78 10.72 -15.53
C LYS A 333 -7.47 10.12 -14.18
N ALA A 334 -6.31 10.43 -13.61
CA ALA A 334 -5.81 10.13 -12.28
C ALA A 334 -6.70 10.60 -11.13
N LEU A 335 -7.61 11.57 -11.34
CA LEU A 335 -8.63 11.92 -10.34
C LEU A 335 -9.72 10.86 -10.22
N GLY A 336 -10.28 10.47 -11.37
CA GLY A 336 -11.39 9.53 -11.46
C GLY A 336 -12.77 10.11 -11.18
N THR A 337 -13.65 9.19 -10.79
CA THR A 337 -15.05 9.40 -10.42
C THR A 337 -15.36 8.54 -9.20
N PHE A 338 -16.10 9.09 -8.24
CA PHE A 338 -16.61 8.39 -7.06
C PHE A 338 -17.63 7.32 -7.49
N LYS A 339 -17.62 6.12 -6.89
CA LYS A 339 -18.50 5.01 -7.30
C LYS A 339 -19.99 5.34 -7.32
N ASP A 340 -20.53 5.85 -6.21
CA ASP A 340 -21.95 6.19 -6.09
C ASP A 340 -22.27 7.62 -6.60
N SER A 341 -21.42 8.17 -7.49
CA SER A 341 -21.55 9.53 -8.02
C SER A 341 -22.85 9.69 -8.83
N THR A 342 -23.71 10.61 -8.39
CA THR A 342 -24.90 11.05 -9.14
C THR A 342 -24.67 12.37 -9.89
N LEU A 343 -23.70 13.19 -9.46
CA LEU A 343 -23.47 14.54 -9.95
C LEU A 343 -22.37 14.62 -11.02
N THR A 344 -21.35 13.74 -11.01
CA THR A 344 -20.18 13.87 -11.92
C THR A 344 -20.57 13.94 -13.39
N ALA A 345 -21.62 13.22 -13.81
CA ALA A 345 -22.12 13.23 -15.19
C ALA A 345 -22.81 14.55 -15.60
N SER A 346 -23.23 15.39 -14.64
CA SER A 346 -23.78 16.73 -14.90
C SER A 346 -22.72 17.84 -14.88
N CYS A 347 -21.52 17.57 -14.36
CA CYS A 347 -20.46 18.57 -14.26
C CYS A 347 -19.78 18.83 -15.62
N PRO A 348 -19.33 20.06 -15.91
CA PRO A 348 -18.52 20.35 -17.08
C PRO A 348 -17.26 19.47 -17.19
N SER A 349 -16.97 18.97 -18.38
CA SER A 349 -15.79 18.16 -18.68
C SER A 349 -14.57 19.04 -18.96
N VAL A 350 -13.95 19.59 -17.92
CA VAL A 350 -12.87 20.61 -18.03
C VAL A 350 -11.46 20.01 -18.21
N CYS A 351 -11.34 18.71 -18.50
CA CYS A 351 -10.04 18.10 -18.73
C CYS A 351 -9.51 18.39 -20.14
N ASN A 352 -8.64 19.38 -20.25
CA ASN A 352 -8.02 19.81 -21.52
C ASN A 352 -6.58 19.29 -21.71
N VAL A 353 -6.12 18.35 -20.88
CA VAL A 353 -4.73 17.87 -20.85
C VAL A 353 -4.62 16.36 -21.06
N SER A 354 -4.23 15.97 -22.27
CA SER A 354 -3.96 14.58 -22.67
C SER A 354 -2.59 14.05 -22.23
N ALA A 355 -1.97 14.67 -21.22
CA ALA A 355 -0.65 14.29 -20.73
C ALA A 355 -0.78 13.05 -19.83
N THR A 356 -0.47 11.86 -20.36
CA THR A 356 -0.49 10.60 -19.62
C THR A 356 0.33 10.69 -18.33
N LEU A 357 -0.27 10.31 -17.20
CA LEU A 357 0.40 10.39 -15.90
C LEU A 357 1.62 9.46 -15.77
N GLN A 358 2.77 10.10 -15.93
CA GLN A 358 4.07 9.56 -15.60
C GLN A 358 4.45 9.97 -14.16
N LEU A 359 3.96 9.20 -13.19
CA LEU A 359 4.62 9.09 -11.88
C LEU A 359 5.99 8.41 -12.07
N PRO A 360 6.96 8.58 -11.15
CA PRO A 360 7.88 7.48 -10.93
C PRO A 360 7.15 6.21 -10.58
N ALA A 361 7.85 5.11 -10.76
CA ALA A 361 7.47 3.83 -10.25
C ALA A 361 8.07 3.47 -8.91
N GLY A 362 7.34 2.65 -8.16
CA GLY A 362 7.82 2.11 -6.90
C GLY A 362 8.93 1.06 -7.05
N ARG A 363 9.38 0.35 -5.99
CA ARG A 363 10.47 -0.63 -6.13
C ARG A 363 10.56 -1.79 -5.12
N SER A 364 10.43 -2.99 -5.66
CA SER A 364 9.84 -4.22 -5.10
C SER A 364 10.82 -5.04 -4.27
N PRO A 365 10.40 -6.01 -3.46
CA PRO A 365 10.44 -5.78 -2.02
C PRO A 365 11.75 -5.36 -1.18
N ALA A 366 11.79 -5.36 0.20
CA ALA A 366 12.79 -5.27 1.36
C ALA A 366 13.36 -6.52 2.08
N ALA A 367 14.69 -6.65 2.24
CA ALA A 367 15.38 -7.93 2.46
C ALA A 367 15.44 -8.26 3.96
N ALA A 368 16.24 -9.22 4.48
CA ALA A 368 16.43 -9.39 5.93
C ALA A 368 17.90 -9.15 6.48
N VAL A 369 18.17 -8.20 7.44
CA VAL A 369 19.53 -7.81 7.99
C VAL A 369 19.80 -8.48 9.30
N SER A 370 21.02 -8.95 9.52
CA SER A 370 21.40 -9.49 10.81
C SER A 370 21.58 -8.46 11.93
N ALA A 371 20.50 -8.06 12.61
CA ALA A 371 20.52 -7.68 14.03
C ALA A 371 19.63 -8.62 14.86
N SER A 372 19.35 -8.26 16.12
CA SER A 372 18.30 -8.88 16.93
C SER A 372 16.99 -8.10 16.80
N ALA A 373 15.86 -8.76 16.59
CA ALA A 373 14.58 -8.22 17.00
C ALA A 373 14.61 -8.02 18.53
N SER A 374 14.79 -6.77 18.95
CA SER A 374 14.36 -6.35 20.27
C SER A 374 12.87 -6.61 20.37
N SER A 375 12.43 -7.22 21.48
CA SER A 375 11.03 -7.19 21.87
C SER A 375 10.52 -5.75 21.84
N ASN A 376 9.26 -5.54 21.43
CA ASN A 376 8.59 -4.24 21.54
C ASN A 376 8.88 -3.63 22.92
N ILE A 377 9.21 -2.34 22.96
CA ILE A 377 9.61 -1.66 24.19
C ILE A 377 8.44 -1.68 25.16
N ASP A 378 8.55 -2.45 26.24
CA ASP A 378 7.49 -2.52 27.25
C ASP A 378 7.23 -1.14 27.86
N CYS A 379 6.11 -0.56 27.44
CA CYS A 379 5.65 0.73 27.91
C CYS A 379 5.09 0.70 29.34
N SER A 380 4.95 -0.45 30.00
CA SER A 380 4.36 -0.53 31.36
C SER A 380 5.03 0.43 32.36
N ALA A 381 6.37 0.50 32.35
CA ALA A 381 7.16 1.41 33.17
C ALA A 381 7.00 2.88 32.71
N ALA A 382 7.04 3.14 31.40
CA ALA A 382 6.88 4.47 30.83
C ALA A 382 5.49 5.06 31.16
N ALA A 383 4.42 4.29 30.92
CA ALA A 383 3.04 4.64 31.25
C ALA A 383 2.86 4.90 32.75
N GLY A 384 3.48 4.10 33.62
CA GLY A 384 3.51 4.34 35.06
C GLY A 384 4.13 5.70 35.43
N THR A 385 5.29 6.02 34.84
CA THR A 385 5.95 7.33 35.07
C THR A 385 5.18 8.50 34.45
N ALA A 386 4.57 8.33 33.28
CA ALA A 386 3.74 9.35 32.63
C ALA A 386 2.46 9.63 33.43
N ALA A 387 1.79 8.60 33.96
CA ALA A 387 0.65 8.74 34.86
C ALA A 387 1.04 9.45 36.17
N ALA A 388 2.19 9.09 36.76
CA ALA A 388 2.72 9.76 37.94
C ALA A 388 3.08 11.24 37.67
N ALA A 389 3.69 11.55 36.53
CA ALA A 389 4.00 12.91 36.10
C ALA A 389 2.74 13.73 35.80
N ALA A 390 1.71 13.14 35.18
CA ALA A 390 0.41 13.78 34.96
C ALA A 390 -0.31 14.07 36.29
N ALA A 391 -0.27 13.13 37.24
CA ALA A 391 -0.78 13.32 38.60
C ALA A 391 -0.02 14.42 39.36
N ALA A 392 1.32 14.43 39.29
CA ALA A 392 2.16 15.47 39.87
C ALA A 392 1.91 16.85 39.23
N ALA A 393 1.74 16.93 37.91
CA ALA A 393 1.41 18.16 37.20
C ALA A 393 -0.04 18.63 37.47
N ALA A 394 -0.98 17.72 37.74
CA ALA A 394 -2.32 18.06 38.22
C ALA A 394 -2.29 18.57 39.67
N ALA A 395 -1.51 17.92 40.54
CA ALA A 395 -1.28 18.36 41.92
C ALA A 395 -0.59 19.73 41.97
N ALA A 396 0.45 19.97 41.17
CA ALA A 396 1.15 21.24 41.07
C ALA A 396 0.26 22.36 40.52
N ARG A 397 -0.61 22.07 39.54
CA ARG A 397 -1.62 23.04 39.07
C ARG A 397 -2.66 23.35 40.14
N ARG A 398 -3.13 22.36 40.91
CA ARG A 398 -3.98 22.59 42.09
C ARG A 398 -3.25 23.40 43.18
N TRP A 399 -1.96 23.17 43.39
CA TRP A 399 -1.13 23.92 44.37
C TRP A 399 -0.93 25.39 43.98
N ARG A 400 -0.71 25.67 42.69
CA ARG A 400 -0.63 27.04 42.15
C ARG A 400 -2.00 27.74 42.16
N ALA A 401 -3.08 27.02 41.82
CA ALA A 401 -4.45 27.54 41.94
C ALA A 401 -4.84 27.82 43.41
N ALA A 402 -4.24 27.11 44.37
CA ALA A 402 -4.34 27.37 45.81
C ALA A 402 -3.36 28.47 46.32
N GLY A 403 -2.71 29.23 45.42
CA GLY A 403 -1.96 30.44 45.76
C GLY A 403 -0.63 30.24 46.50
N ARG A 404 -0.06 29.02 46.52
CA ARG A 404 1.13 28.71 47.33
C ARG A 404 2.44 28.91 46.55
N PRO A 405 3.46 29.58 47.13
CA PRO A 405 4.74 29.85 46.46
C PRO A 405 5.63 28.59 46.33
N PRO A 406 6.47 28.47 45.29
CA PRO A 406 7.35 27.34 45.10
C PRO A 406 8.57 27.39 46.05
N CYS A 407 8.90 26.27 46.68
CA CYS A 407 10.16 26.12 47.41
C CYS A 407 11.35 25.98 46.44
N GLN A 408 12.45 26.65 46.74
CA GLN A 408 13.73 26.39 46.08
C GLN A 408 14.35 25.11 46.66
N LEU A 409 14.92 24.27 45.79
CA LEU A 409 15.82 23.18 46.16
C LEU A 409 17.25 23.58 45.80
N GLN A 410 18.15 23.51 46.77
CA GLN A 410 19.59 23.75 46.59
C GLN A 410 20.32 22.42 46.28
N SER A 411 21.64 22.47 46.10
CA SER A 411 22.41 21.46 45.35
C SER A 411 22.53 20.09 46.01
N ILE A 412 22.82 19.08 45.17
CA ILE A 412 23.12 17.70 45.57
C ILE A 412 24.63 17.57 45.78
N ASP A 413 25.12 18.16 46.87
CA ASP A 413 26.51 18.04 47.33
C ASP A 413 26.52 17.41 48.72
N ASN A 414 26.46 16.06 48.80
CA ASN A 414 26.88 15.20 49.94
C ASN A 414 26.32 13.77 49.77
N LEU A 415 26.99 12.90 49.00
CA LEU A 415 26.67 11.46 48.99
C LEU A 415 27.88 10.53 48.76
N GLU A 416 29.09 11.03 49.00
CA GLU A 416 30.27 10.18 49.21
C GLU A 416 30.60 10.05 50.70
N THR A 417 30.09 9.00 51.35
CA THR A 417 30.83 8.16 52.34
C THR A 417 29.90 7.12 52.98
N LYS A 418 30.49 6.00 53.42
CA LYS A 418 29.89 4.92 54.24
C LYS A 418 28.73 4.12 53.59
N MET A 419 29.08 2.99 52.97
CA MET A 419 28.55 1.69 53.41
C MET A 419 29.43 0.53 52.94
N ALA A 420 30.14 -0.10 53.88
CA ALA A 420 30.88 -1.34 53.64
C ALA A 420 30.14 -2.48 54.34
N CYS A 421 29.50 -3.37 53.57
CA CYS A 421 28.84 -4.55 54.11
C CYS A 421 28.91 -5.72 53.10
N PRO A 422 29.62 -6.83 53.40
CA PRO A 422 29.87 -7.89 52.43
C PRO A 422 28.65 -8.78 52.13
N SER A 423 27.64 -8.79 53.00
CA SER A 423 26.45 -9.64 52.87
C SER A 423 25.58 -9.32 51.64
N LEU A 424 25.58 -8.07 51.15
CA LEU A 424 24.86 -7.70 49.93
C LEU A 424 25.39 -8.41 48.67
N ARG A 425 26.68 -8.81 48.67
CA ARG A 425 27.32 -9.44 47.50
C ARG A 425 26.82 -10.86 47.25
N PHE A 426 26.43 -11.61 48.30
CA PHE A 426 25.86 -12.94 48.13
C PHE A 426 24.43 -12.90 47.59
N LEU A 427 23.62 -11.91 47.99
CA LEU A 427 22.28 -11.72 47.42
C LEU A 427 22.36 -11.29 45.94
N ALA A 428 23.30 -10.40 45.60
CA ALA A 428 23.56 -10.02 44.21
C ALA A 428 24.05 -11.22 43.36
N LEU A 429 24.93 -12.06 43.89
CA LEU A 429 25.44 -13.24 43.17
C LEU A 429 24.35 -14.31 42.97
N ALA A 430 23.46 -14.49 43.95
CA ALA A 430 22.29 -15.35 43.82
C ALA A 430 21.30 -14.82 42.76
N LEU A 431 21.11 -13.50 42.65
CA LEU A 431 20.35 -12.88 41.56
C LEU A 431 21.01 -13.12 40.20
N LEU A 432 22.34 -12.93 40.09
CA LEU A 432 23.07 -13.17 38.82
C LEU A 432 22.93 -14.64 38.35
N LEU A 433 23.05 -15.61 39.26
CA LEU A 433 22.88 -17.04 38.95
C LEU A 433 21.44 -17.43 38.62
N ALA A 434 20.44 -16.63 39.04
CA ALA A 434 19.05 -16.79 38.63
C ALA A 434 18.76 -16.18 37.24
N MET A 435 19.70 -15.43 36.63
CA MET A 435 19.52 -14.82 35.29
C MET A 435 20.13 -15.66 34.16
N SER A 436 20.93 -16.68 34.45
CA SER A 436 21.70 -17.44 33.45
C SER A 436 20.93 -18.62 32.80
N SER A 437 19.62 -18.50 32.60
CA SER A 437 18.80 -19.54 31.95
C SER A 437 17.63 -19.01 31.11
N PHE A 438 17.82 -17.89 30.41
CA PHE A 438 16.91 -17.47 29.33
C PHE A 438 17.33 -18.11 28.00
N GLY A 439 16.34 -18.67 27.29
CA GLY A 439 16.58 -19.65 26.23
C GLY A 439 16.82 -19.09 24.82
N ALA A 440 16.74 -19.99 23.84
CA ALA A 440 16.87 -19.64 22.43
C ALA A 440 15.71 -18.74 21.96
N SER A 441 16.05 -17.57 21.42
CA SER A 441 15.26 -17.04 20.30
C SER A 441 15.54 -17.91 19.05
N ALA A 442 14.65 -17.86 18.07
CA ALA A 442 14.74 -18.57 16.80
C ALA A 442 14.14 -17.73 15.66
N TYR A 443 14.23 -18.20 14.41
CA TYR A 443 13.49 -17.58 13.30
C TYR A 443 11.97 -17.64 13.56
N PRO A 444 11.19 -16.62 13.15
CA PRO A 444 9.73 -16.64 13.30
C PRO A 444 9.11 -17.81 12.53
N ALA A 445 8.09 -18.44 13.11
CA ALA A 445 7.29 -19.42 12.39
C ALA A 445 6.47 -18.74 11.30
N LEU A 446 6.38 -19.37 10.13
CA LEU A 446 5.62 -18.90 8.98
C LEU A 446 4.43 -19.84 8.78
N GLY A 447 3.43 -19.66 9.63
CA GLY A 447 2.31 -20.59 9.78
C GLY A 447 2.78 -21.98 10.24
N GLY A 448 2.41 -23.01 9.48
CA GLY A 448 2.81 -24.41 9.74
C GLY A 448 4.25 -24.76 9.35
N TYR A 449 5.12 -23.76 9.17
CA TYR A 449 6.50 -23.92 8.70
C TYR A 449 7.49 -23.23 9.66
N MET A 450 8.63 -23.87 9.88
CA MET A 450 9.71 -23.34 10.74
C MET A 450 10.98 -23.17 9.90
N PRO A 451 11.29 -21.95 9.42
CA PRO A 451 12.49 -21.70 8.62
C PRO A 451 13.76 -21.91 9.45
N VAL A 452 14.87 -22.20 8.77
CA VAL A 452 16.19 -22.41 9.39
C VAL A 452 17.23 -21.41 8.88
N SER A 453 16.75 -20.36 8.23
CA SER A 453 17.51 -19.22 7.74
C SER A 453 16.64 -17.97 7.82
N ASN A 454 17.27 -16.80 7.66
CA ASN A 454 16.49 -15.58 7.61
C ASN A 454 15.82 -15.45 6.24
N VAL A 455 14.50 -15.54 6.24
CA VAL A 455 13.67 -15.36 5.05
C VAL A 455 12.48 -14.45 5.30
N LEU A 456 12.49 -13.69 6.39
CA LEU A 456 11.38 -12.79 6.67
C LEU A 456 11.29 -11.69 5.60
N GLU A 457 12.27 -11.50 4.73
CA GLU A 457 12.00 -10.72 3.54
C GLU A 457 11.19 -11.42 2.50
N HIS A 458 11.48 -12.69 2.27
CA HIS A 458 10.95 -13.43 1.15
C HIS A 458 9.43 -13.56 1.27
N THR A 459 8.92 -13.55 2.50
CA THR A 459 7.49 -13.47 2.86
C THR A 459 6.82 -12.25 2.31
N GLU A 460 7.50 -11.13 2.31
CA GLU A 460 6.93 -9.81 2.14
C GLU A 460 6.83 -9.41 0.65
N ILE A 461 7.05 -10.35 -0.28
CA ILE A 461 6.57 -10.14 -1.65
C ILE A 461 5.07 -9.92 -1.69
N ILE A 462 4.33 -10.53 -0.73
CA ILE A 462 2.89 -10.35 -0.62
C ILE A 462 2.52 -8.88 -0.56
N LYS A 463 3.38 -8.06 0.01
CA LYS A 463 3.09 -6.65 0.20
C LYS A 463 3.22 -5.85 -1.08
N ASP A 464 4.02 -6.33 -2.04
CA ASP A 464 4.01 -5.87 -3.42
C ASP A 464 2.71 -6.20 -4.12
N VAL A 465 2.13 -7.33 -3.74
CA VAL A 465 0.86 -7.84 -4.25
C VAL A 465 -0.30 -7.09 -3.61
N MET A 466 -0.36 -6.91 -2.28
CA MET A 466 -1.31 -6.03 -1.59
C MET A 466 -1.24 -4.61 -2.17
N SER A 467 -0.02 -4.06 -2.30
CA SER A 467 0.22 -2.82 -3.04
C SER A 467 -0.42 -2.89 -4.42
N PHE A 468 0.10 -3.71 -5.33
CA PHE A 468 -0.37 -3.78 -6.71
C PHE A 468 -1.88 -4.05 -6.82
N ALA A 469 -2.43 -4.81 -5.89
CA ALA A 469 -3.83 -5.19 -5.81
C ALA A 469 -4.71 -4.01 -5.37
N ASP A 470 -4.21 -3.12 -4.51
CA ASP A 470 -4.85 -1.84 -4.24
C ASP A 470 -5.04 -0.99 -5.50
N ALA A 471 -4.24 -1.15 -6.58
CA ALA A 471 -4.27 -0.20 -7.73
C ALA A 471 -5.53 -0.35 -8.59
N LEU A 472 -6.48 -1.08 -8.05
CA LEU A 472 -7.53 -1.81 -8.71
C LEU A 472 -8.79 -1.82 -7.78
N ALA A 473 -8.74 -1.22 -6.58
CA ALA A 473 -9.84 -1.09 -5.61
C ALA A 473 -10.73 0.15 -5.87
N GLY A 474 -12.08 0.05 -5.98
CA GLY A 474 -13.05 1.20 -6.06
C GLY A 474 -13.85 1.46 -7.37
N GLU A 475 -13.96 2.74 -7.88
CA GLU A 475 -14.43 3.19 -9.24
C GLU A 475 -13.65 4.21 -10.22
N SER A 476 -12.30 4.42 -10.22
CA SER A 476 -11.40 4.64 -11.43
C SER A 476 -9.92 4.01 -11.46
N PRO A 477 -9.53 2.84 -12.10
CA PRO A 477 -8.37 2.02 -11.70
C PRO A 477 -7.06 2.36 -12.39
N ASP A 478 -6.01 1.86 -11.80
CA ASP A 478 -4.69 2.40 -11.97
C ASP A 478 -3.70 1.45 -12.56
N TYR A 479 -3.97 1.22 -13.81
CA TYR A 479 -3.04 0.53 -14.65
C TYR A 479 -1.76 1.34 -14.92
N ALA A 480 -1.72 2.64 -14.65
CA ALA A 480 -0.50 3.44 -14.81
C ALA A 480 0.48 3.20 -13.65
N LYS A 481 0.00 2.78 -12.48
CA LYS A 481 0.72 2.70 -11.20
C LYS A 481 0.88 1.26 -10.73
N ALA A 482 -0.15 0.43 -10.89
CA ALA A 482 0.03 -1.03 -10.91
C ALA A 482 1.14 -1.39 -11.91
N LYS A 483 1.17 -0.78 -13.10
CA LYS A 483 2.25 -1.04 -14.08
C LYS A 483 3.61 -0.64 -13.60
N LYS A 484 3.70 0.50 -12.95
CA LYS A 484 4.93 1.00 -12.38
C LYS A 484 5.40 0.09 -11.23
N ILE A 485 4.51 -0.32 -10.34
CA ILE A 485 4.78 -1.34 -9.32
C ILE A 485 5.11 -2.69 -9.90
N TYR A 486 4.57 -3.04 -11.03
CA TYR A 486 4.96 -4.28 -11.65
C TYR A 486 6.38 -4.14 -12.25
N ILE A 487 6.63 -3.17 -13.12
CA ILE A 487 7.92 -2.93 -13.79
C ILE A 487 9.06 -2.72 -12.78
N PHE A 488 8.84 -1.84 -11.82
CA PHE A 488 9.85 -1.44 -10.89
C PHE A 488 9.52 -1.93 -9.47
N GLY A 489 8.28 -1.84 -8.96
CA GLY A 489 7.92 -2.53 -7.72
C GLY A 489 7.06 -1.85 -6.65
N ALA A 490 6.79 -2.51 -5.53
CA ALA A 490 6.48 -1.92 -4.22
C ALA A 490 7.70 -1.73 -3.31
N GLY A 491 8.11 -2.65 -2.40
CA GLY A 491 9.44 -2.56 -1.75
C GLY A 491 9.72 -3.12 -0.33
N ASN A 492 9.19 -4.34 -0.03
CA ASN A 492 9.08 -5.14 1.20
C ASN A 492 9.76 -6.61 1.53
N SER A 493 10.46 -7.68 0.98
CA SER A 493 11.28 -8.45 -0.10
C SER A 493 12.46 -7.98 -1.02
N CYS A 494 13.59 -7.48 -0.51
CA CYS A 494 14.74 -6.92 -1.28
C CYS A 494 15.71 -8.10 -1.47
N LYS A 495 16.88 -7.85 -2.06
CA LYS A 495 17.96 -8.84 -2.19
C LYS A 495 19.18 -8.51 -1.33
N SER A 496 19.30 -7.30 -0.78
CA SER A 496 20.50 -6.87 -0.03
C SER A 496 20.36 -5.46 0.59
N PRO A 497 21.37 -4.98 1.35
CA PRO A 497 21.98 -3.64 1.19
C PRO A 497 21.74 -2.90 -0.11
N SER A 498 21.81 -3.66 -1.20
CA SER A 498 22.21 -3.22 -2.52
C SER A 498 21.21 -3.56 -3.63
N SER A 499 20.00 -4.05 -3.33
CA SER A 499 18.98 -4.29 -4.37
C SER A 499 17.59 -4.63 -3.85
N VAL A 500 16.62 -4.34 -4.69
CA VAL A 500 15.22 -4.79 -4.68
C VAL A 500 14.97 -6.17 -5.30
N ARG A 501 13.72 -6.65 -5.15
CA ARG A 501 13.04 -7.50 -6.14
C ARG A 501 12.20 -6.66 -7.13
N THR A 502 11.76 -7.22 -8.25
CA THR A 502 10.66 -6.58 -9.00
C THR A 502 9.64 -7.64 -9.33
N LEU A 503 8.33 -7.38 -9.29
CA LEU A 503 7.38 -8.34 -9.84
C LEU A 503 7.75 -8.58 -11.32
N GLN A 504 8.08 -7.53 -12.06
CA GLN A 504 8.75 -7.65 -13.35
C GLN A 504 10.14 -8.31 -13.29
N GLY A 505 10.91 -8.14 -12.23
CA GLY A 505 12.21 -8.73 -12.00
C GLY A 505 12.13 -10.23 -11.69
N PHE A 506 10.93 -10.73 -11.36
CA PHE A 506 10.56 -12.14 -11.33
C PHE A 506 10.12 -12.58 -12.73
N ALA A 507 9.16 -11.86 -13.32
CA ALA A 507 8.57 -12.16 -14.64
C ALA A 507 9.51 -11.96 -15.86
N GLN A 508 10.61 -11.22 -15.70
CA GLN A 508 11.70 -11.05 -16.66
C GLN A 508 12.97 -11.79 -16.25
N LYS A 509 12.98 -12.47 -15.10
CA LYS A 509 14.11 -13.33 -14.74
C LYS A 509 14.22 -14.39 -15.84
N ASP A 510 15.41 -14.54 -16.39
CA ASP A 510 15.69 -15.68 -17.25
C ASP A 510 15.76 -16.91 -16.34
N LEU A 511 14.74 -17.74 -16.45
CA LEU A 511 14.52 -18.96 -15.68
C LEU A 511 14.57 -20.20 -16.58
N THR A 512 15.14 -20.08 -17.79
CA THR A 512 15.37 -21.24 -18.66
C THR A 512 16.40 -22.18 -18.05
N GLY A 513 16.20 -23.49 -18.18
CA GLY A 513 16.96 -24.50 -17.43
C GLY A 513 16.45 -24.69 -15.99
N GLU A 514 15.15 -24.52 -15.78
CA GLU A 514 14.42 -24.80 -14.52
C GLU A 514 13.12 -25.52 -14.83
N THR A 515 12.84 -26.61 -14.10
CA THR A 515 11.88 -27.61 -14.56
C THR A 515 10.44 -27.11 -14.62
N PHE A 516 10.07 -26.16 -13.74
CA PHE A 516 8.77 -25.49 -13.79
C PHE A 516 8.66 -24.52 -14.97
N THR A 517 9.67 -23.67 -15.18
CA THR A 517 9.71 -22.67 -16.26
C THR A 517 9.82 -23.31 -17.64
N ASP A 518 10.70 -24.30 -17.81
CA ASP A 518 10.89 -24.98 -19.10
C ASP A 518 9.61 -25.71 -19.53
N LYS A 519 8.88 -26.29 -18.56
CA LYS A 519 7.51 -26.79 -18.77
C LYS A 519 6.55 -25.69 -19.16
N PHE A 520 6.56 -24.57 -18.43
CA PHE A 520 5.67 -23.44 -18.71
C PHE A 520 5.86 -22.89 -20.13
N ILE A 521 7.11 -22.73 -20.57
CA ILE A 521 7.47 -22.31 -21.93
C ILE A 521 7.09 -23.38 -22.96
N ALA A 522 7.36 -24.67 -22.70
CA ALA A 522 6.95 -25.77 -23.57
C ALA A 522 5.43 -25.87 -23.75
N GLY A 523 4.65 -25.34 -22.80
CA GLY A 523 3.20 -25.15 -22.90
C GLY A 523 2.73 -24.14 -23.96
N GLY A 524 3.66 -23.47 -24.66
CA GLY A 524 3.39 -22.49 -25.72
C GLY A 524 3.58 -21.03 -25.29
N PHE A 525 4.07 -20.78 -24.08
CA PHE A 525 4.23 -19.44 -23.53
C PHE A 525 5.63 -18.86 -23.77
N PRO A 526 5.76 -17.55 -24.05
CA PRO A 526 7.08 -16.93 -24.17
C PRO A 526 7.80 -16.88 -22.81
N ALA A 527 9.14 -16.90 -22.82
CA ALA A 527 9.97 -16.83 -21.60
C ALA A 527 9.80 -15.55 -20.76
N LYS A 528 9.02 -14.57 -21.24
CA LYS A 528 8.58 -13.35 -20.54
C LYS A 528 7.05 -13.25 -20.50
N PHE A 529 6.34 -14.39 -20.41
CA PHE A 529 4.87 -14.42 -20.42
C PHE A 529 4.26 -13.52 -19.36
N TRP A 530 4.69 -13.67 -18.11
CA TRP A 530 4.21 -12.86 -16.99
C TRP A 530 4.36 -11.36 -17.25
N ASP A 531 5.46 -10.97 -17.91
CA ASP A 531 5.71 -9.59 -18.31
C ASP A 531 4.80 -9.12 -19.44
N ALA A 532 4.58 -9.96 -20.45
CA ALA A 532 3.64 -9.65 -21.52
C ALA A 532 2.18 -9.55 -21.03
N ILE A 533 1.71 -10.51 -20.23
CA ILE A 533 0.30 -10.57 -19.80
C ILE A 533 -0.05 -9.52 -18.75
N ILE A 534 0.83 -9.29 -17.76
CA ILE A 534 0.58 -8.26 -16.75
C ILE A 534 0.63 -6.88 -17.44
N LEU A 535 1.66 -6.58 -18.25
CA LEU A 535 1.71 -5.32 -19.00
C LEU A 535 0.53 -5.16 -19.98
N ALA A 536 0.04 -6.23 -20.61
CA ALA A 536 -1.14 -6.16 -21.47
C ALA A 536 -2.43 -5.82 -20.69
N ALA A 537 -2.65 -6.49 -19.55
CA ALA A 537 -3.77 -6.25 -18.66
C ALA A 537 -3.76 -4.82 -18.09
N LEU A 538 -2.56 -4.28 -17.86
CA LEU A 538 -2.32 -2.90 -17.46
C LEU A 538 -2.57 -1.90 -18.61
N ASP A 539 -1.93 -2.07 -19.76
CA ASP A 539 -2.12 -1.12 -20.87
C ASP A 539 -3.53 -1.21 -21.48
N GLY A 540 -4.30 -2.27 -21.17
CA GLY A 540 -5.61 -2.53 -21.76
C GLY A 540 -5.47 -2.98 -23.20
N THR A 541 -4.45 -3.78 -23.48
CA THR A 541 -4.04 -4.24 -24.81
C THR A 541 -4.09 -5.76 -24.92
N THR A 542 -3.82 -6.28 -26.12
CA THR A 542 -3.94 -7.70 -26.49
C THR A 542 -5.24 -8.34 -25.98
N ASP A 543 -5.17 -9.34 -25.10
CA ASP A 543 -6.32 -10.09 -24.60
C ASP A 543 -7.26 -9.24 -23.73
N PHE A 544 -6.77 -8.12 -23.19
CA PHE A 544 -7.52 -7.17 -22.39
C PHE A 544 -8.00 -5.94 -23.16
N ALA A 545 -7.80 -5.91 -24.49
CA ALA A 545 -8.33 -4.86 -25.36
C ALA A 545 -9.87 -4.90 -25.35
N GLY A 546 -10.49 -3.84 -24.82
CA GLY A 546 -11.95 -3.77 -24.65
C GLY A 546 -12.51 -4.60 -23.49
N ALA A 547 -11.66 -5.24 -22.67
CA ALA A 547 -12.11 -5.86 -21.43
C ALA A 547 -12.55 -4.78 -20.43
N ASP A 548 -13.68 -5.01 -19.76
CA ASP A 548 -14.20 -4.10 -18.74
C ASP A 548 -13.24 -3.99 -17.53
N ARG A 549 -13.45 -2.94 -16.73
CA ARG A 549 -12.65 -2.72 -15.52
C ARG A 549 -12.69 -3.90 -14.57
N THR A 550 -13.86 -4.46 -14.30
CA THR A 550 -14.04 -5.43 -13.22
C THR A 550 -13.23 -6.67 -13.54
N LYS A 551 -13.22 -7.06 -14.80
CA LYS A 551 -12.31 -8.09 -15.33
C LYS A 551 -10.84 -7.72 -15.16
N ARG A 552 -10.42 -6.60 -15.73
CA ARG A 552 -9.01 -6.18 -15.74
C ARG A 552 -8.44 -6.07 -14.33
N VAL A 553 -9.15 -5.40 -13.42
CA VAL A 553 -8.86 -5.29 -11.99
C VAL A 553 -8.68 -6.66 -11.34
N THR A 554 -9.67 -7.55 -11.50
CA THR A 554 -9.67 -8.82 -10.77
C THR A 554 -8.59 -9.76 -11.30
N SER A 555 -8.42 -9.82 -12.61
CA SER A 555 -7.33 -10.60 -13.20
C SER A 555 -5.97 -10.06 -12.79
N LEU A 556 -5.77 -8.75 -12.76
CA LEU A 556 -4.51 -8.15 -12.32
C LEU A 556 -4.20 -8.50 -10.85
N LYS A 557 -5.14 -8.27 -9.91
CA LYS A 557 -4.96 -8.60 -8.48
C LYS A 557 -4.40 -10.01 -8.31
N LYS A 558 -5.03 -11.02 -8.93
CA LYS A 558 -4.63 -12.43 -8.76
C LYS A 558 -3.45 -12.87 -9.65
N LEU A 559 -3.21 -12.23 -10.81
CA LEU A 559 -2.05 -12.53 -11.67
C LEU A 559 -0.72 -12.28 -10.94
N VAL A 560 -0.62 -11.23 -10.11
CA VAL A 560 0.62 -10.98 -9.35
C VAL A 560 0.80 -11.94 -8.17
N VAL A 561 -0.28 -12.43 -7.55
CA VAL A 561 -0.19 -13.54 -6.58
C VAL A 561 0.33 -14.81 -7.27
N GLY A 562 -0.23 -15.15 -8.43
CA GLY A 562 0.22 -16.28 -9.27
C GLY A 562 1.68 -16.14 -9.75
N LEU A 563 2.17 -14.93 -9.95
CA LEU A 563 3.58 -14.64 -10.24
C LEU A 563 4.49 -14.83 -9.01
N CYS A 564 4.03 -14.53 -7.80
CA CYS A 564 4.78 -14.83 -6.57
C CYS A 564 4.91 -16.34 -6.38
N ASN A 565 3.83 -17.09 -6.61
CA ASN A 565 3.86 -18.55 -6.69
C ASN A 565 4.83 -19.06 -7.78
N PHE A 566 4.82 -18.44 -8.96
CA PHE A 566 5.75 -18.78 -10.04
C PHE A 566 7.21 -18.53 -9.66
N TYR A 567 7.50 -17.46 -8.91
CA TYR A 567 8.86 -17.16 -8.46
C TYR A 567 9.30 -17.97 -7.22
N ALA A 568 8.37 -18.40 -6.36
CA ALA A 568 8.64 -19.42 -5.35
C ALA A 568 9.19 -20.71 -5.99
N SER A 569 8.72 -21.06 -7.20
CA SER A 569 9.30 -22.18 -7.97
C SER A 569 10.79 -21.99 -8.29
N HIS A 570 11.23 -20.76 -8.57
CA HIS A 570 12.63 -20.46 -8.86
C HIS A 570 13.53 -20.72 -7.65
N GLU A 571 13.15 -20.27 -6.46
CA GLU A 571 14.04 -20.47 -5.31
C GLU A 571 14.04 -21.94 -4.84
N LEU A 572 12.97 -22.71 -5.06
CA LEU A 572 13.05 -24.16 -4.94
C LEU A 572 14.05 -24.80 -5.93
N GLU A 573 14.11 -24.34 -7.19
CA GLU A 573 15.14 -24.78 -8.16
C GLU A 573 16.55 -24.31 -7.75
N SER A 574 16.67 -23.09 -7.22
CA SER A 574 17.88 -22.52 -6.62
C SER A 574 18.39 -23.41 -5.47
N ALA A 575 17.51 -23.90 -4.60
CA ALA A 575 17.82 -24.83 -3.53
C ALA A 575 18.34 -26.17 -4.08
N ILE A 576 17.63 -26.79 -5.03
CA ILE A 576 18.08 -28.04 -5.68
C ILE A 576 19.47 -27.88 -6.32
N LYS A 577 19.69 -26.77 -7.04
CA LYS A 577 20.97 -26.44 -7.70
C LYS A 577 22.12 -26.20 -6.72
N LYS A 578 21.83 -25.91 -5.44
CA LYS A 578 22.80 -25.73 -4.35
C LYS A 578 23.06 -27.05 -3.59
N VAL A 579 22.03 -27.86 -3.28
CA VAL A 579 22.21 -29.24 -2.75
C VAL A 579 23.10 -30.05 -3.70
N GLY A 580 22.88 -29.95 -5.01
CA GLY A 580 23.69 -30.62 -6.03
C GLY A 580 25.16 -30.18 -6.10
N LYS A 581 25.56 -29.15 -5.34
CA LYS A 581 26.94 -28.66 -5.18
C LYS A 581 27.49 -28.92 -3.77
N GLY A 582 26.72 -29.54 -2.88
CA GLY A 582 27.04 -29.67 -1.45
C GLY A 582 26.81 -28.40 -0.62
N ASP A 583 26.17 -27.38 -1.21
CA ASP A 583 25.89 -26.09 -0.58
C ASP A 583 24.58 -26.18 0.23
N SER A 584 24.68 -26.81 1.41
CA SER A 584 23.53 -27.21 2.25
C SER A 584 23.62 -26.76 3.72
N ALA A 585 24.50 -25.83 4.05
CA ALA A 585 24.58 -25.29 5.42
C ALA A 585 23.27 -24.60 5.84
N ASP A 586 22.78 -24.90 7.05
CA ASP A 586 21.68 -24.17 7.68
C ASP A 586 21.98 -22.65 7.68
N GLY A 587 20.95 -21.81 7.63
CA GLY A 587 21.11 -20.35 7.52
C GLY A 587 21.54 -19.84 6.14
N SER A 588 21.85 -20.72 5.17
CA SER A 588 22.50 -20.31 3.90
C SER A 588 22.27 -21.33 2.78
N GLY A 589 22.99 -21.17 1.66
CA GLY A 589 23.01 -22.16 0.59
C GLY A 589 21.62 -22.59 0.09
N SER A 590 21.38 -23.90 0.09
CA SER A 590 20.09 -24.51 -0.27
C SER A 590 19.03 -24.45 0.82
N THR A 591 19.39 -24.33 2.11
CA THR A 591 18.36 -24.16 3.17
C THR A 591 17.71 -22.80 3.04
N LEU A 592 18.54 -21.77 2.82
CA LEU A 592 18.10 -20.43 2.49
C LEU A 592 17.16 -20.48 1.29
N ALA A 593 17.62 -20.91 0.11
CA ALA A 593 16.74 -20.90 -1.07
C ALA A 593 15.45 -21.72 -0.96
N TRP A 594 15.41 -22.74 -0.09
CA TRP A 594 14.18 -23.47 0.18
C TRP A 594 13.22 -22.66 1.07
N ASP A 595 13.75 -22.06 2.14
CA ASP A 595 13.03 -21.10 2.98
C ASP A 595 12.57 -19.88 2.16
N GLU A 596 13.39 -19.37 1.22
CA GLU A 596 13.06 -18.26 0.30
C GLU A 596 11.84 -18.61 -0.56
N GLY A 597 11.77 -19.87 -1.01
CA GLY A 597 10.64 -20.42 -1.76
C GLY A 597 9.37 -20.58 -0.93
N TRP A 598 9.46 -20.99 0.35
CA TRP A 598 8.27 -21.03 1.21
C TRP A 598 7.75 -19.63 1.45
N ALA A 599 8.65 -18.72 1.78
CA ALA A 599 8.34 -17.37 2.14
C ALA A 599 7.65 -16.61 0.99
N PHE A 600 8.17 -16.67 -0.25
CA PHE A 600 7.48 -16.08 -1.42
C PHE A 600 6.08 -16.62 -1.71
N TYR A 601 5.76 -17.80 -1.18
CA TYR A 601 4.49 -18.46 -1.37
C TYR A 601 3.52 -18.20 -0.20
N TYR A 602 4.01 -18.27 1.04
CA TYR A 602 3.21 -18.08 2.26
C TYR A 602 2.79 -16.64 2.49
N GLY A 603 3.60 -15.66 2.10
CA GLY A 603 3.39 -14.28 2.52
C GLY A 603 3.92 -14.01 3.92
N SER A 604 3.78 -12.77 4.37
CA SER A 604 4.18 -12.28 5.70
C SER A 604 3.01 -11.93 6.61
N GLU A 605 1.83 -11.76 6.03
CA GLU A 605 0.63 -11.36 6.77
C GLU A 605 0.08 -12.52 7.59
N PRO A 606 -0.72 -12.24 8.64
CA PRO A 606 -1.38 -13.27 9.43
C PRO A 606 -2.11 -14.27 8.53
N ASP A 607 -1.90 -15.56 8.82
CA ASP A 607 -2.43 -16.70 8.06
C ASP A 607 -2.18 -16.64 6.53
N GLY A 608 -1.17 -15.90 6.09
CA GLY A 608 -0.82 -15.74 4.66
C GLY A 608 -1.87 -14.98 3.85
N ALA A 609 -2.55 -14.00 4.45
CA ALA A 609 -3.57 -13.17 3.81
C ALA A 609 -3.09 -12.54 2.48
N GLU A 610 -3.99 -12.47 1.49
CA GLU A 610 -3.75 -12.13 0.06
C GLU A 610 -2.65 -12.99 -0.65
N ALA A 611 -1.92 -13.86 0.05
CA ALA A 611 -0.75 -14.56 -0.48
C ALA A 611 -1.12 -15.84 -1.21
N ALA A 612 -0.16 -16.35 -2.00
CA ALA A 612 -0.36 -17.53 -2.81
C ALA A 612 -0.71 -18.79 -1.99
N TRP A 613 -0.33 -18.86 -0.70
CA TRP A 613 -0.81 -19.89 0.22
C TRP A 613 -2.20 -19.60 0.80
N GLY A 614 -2.48 -18.40 1.31
CA GLY A 614 -3.79 -18.09 1.92
C GLY A 614 -4.92 -18.20 0.90
N GLU A 615 -4.72 -17.61 -0.28
CA GLU A 615 -5.63 -17.71 -1.42
C GLU A 615 -5.82 -19.18 -1.87
N ALA A 616 -4.73 -19.95 -1.94
CA ALA A 616 -4.80 -21.38 -2.23
C ALA A 616 -5.58 -22.16 -1.14
N ALA A 617 -5.41 -21.81 0.13
CA ALA A 617 -6.11 -22.44 1.25
C ALA A 617 -7.62 -22.17 1.22
N GLU A 618 -8.06 -20.96 0.83
CA GLU A 618 -9.47 -20.67 0.56
C GLU A 618 -10.03 -21.56 -0.57
N TYR A 619 -9.34 -21.64 -1.71
CA TYR A 619 -9.80 -22.46 -2.84
C TYR A 619 -9.72 -23.97 -2.58
N ASP A 620 -8.85 -24.43 -1.68
CA ASP A 620 -8.82 -25.83 -1.25
C ASP A 620 -9.95 -26.16 -0.27
N ALA A 621 -10.35 -25.21 0.59
CA ALA A 621 -11.53 -25.36 1.44
C ALA A 621 -12.82 -25.48 0.60
N ASP A 622 -12.89 -24.82 -0.55
CA ASP A 622 -13.98 -24.94 -1.53
C ASP A 622 -14.10 -26.33 -2.20
N PHE A 623 -13.09 -27.20 -2.06
CA PHE A 623 -13.03 -28.53 -2.67
C PHE A 623 -12.78 -29.66 -1.65
N ALA A 624 -12.88 -29.37 -0.35
CA ALA A 624 -12.69 -30.32 0.73
C ALA A 624 -13.85 -31.33 0.82
N GLY A 625 -13.57 -32.62 0.61
CA GLY A 625 -14.55 -33.70 0.76
C GLY A 625 -14.39 -34.85 -0.24
N ASN A 626 -15.18 -35.92 -0.07
CA ASN A 626 -15.25 -37.07 -0.99
C ASN A 626 -13.90 -37.70 -1.38
N GLY A 627 -12.90 -37.66 -0.50
CA GLY A 627 -11.56 -38.21 -0.74
C GLY A 627 -10.64 -37.30 -1.57
N SER A 628 -10.98 -36.02 -1.71
CA SER A 628 -10.01 -35.00 -2.15
C SER A 628 -8.92 -34.81 -1.10
N ILE A 629 -7.71 -34.46 -1.54
CA ILE A 629 -6.60 -34.12 -0.63
C ILE A 629 -6.69 -32.66 -0.18
N SER A 630 -6.33 -32.40 1.09
CA SER A 630 -6.12 -31.03 1.60
C SER A 630 -4.77 -30.55 1.07
N VAL A 631 -4.81 -29.76 -0.01
CA VAL A 631 -3.60 -29.42 -0.76
C VAL A 631 -2.77 -28.38 -0.02
N SER A 632 -3.36 -27.29 0.47
CA SER A 632 -2.68 -26.29 1.31
C SER A 632 -1.91 -26.90 2.50
N ALA A 633 -2.49 -27.89 3.20
CA ALA A 633 -1.84 -28.59 4.31
C ALA A 633 -0.72 -29.55 3.84
N GLU A 634 -0.94 -30.27 2.73
CA GLU A 634 0.10 -31.12 2.14
C GLU A 634 1.26 -30.29 1.58
N ILE A 635 1.01 -29.09 1.04
CA ILE A 635 2.08 -28.18 0.60
C ILE A 635 2.95 -27.78 1.79
N VAL A 636 2.38 -27.40 2.94
CA VAL A 636 3.14 -27.16 4.19
C VAL A 636 4.00 -28.40 4.53
N ALA A 637 3.42 -29.60 4.46
CA ALA A 637 4.12 -30.84 4.78
C ALA A 637 5.25 -31.15 3.79
N GLN A 638 5.09 -30.86 2.49
CA GLN A 638 6.13 -31.03 1.48
C GLN A 638 7.22 -29.95 1.57
N PHE A 639 6.89 -28.71 1.94
CA PHE A 639 7.88 -27.68 2.22
C PHE A 639 8.72 -28.07 3.43
N ASN A 640 8.12 -28.52 4.53
CA ASN A 640 8.86 -29.06 5.68
C ASN A 640 9.69 -30.31 5.32
N ALA A 641 9.21 -31.16 4.40
CA ALA A 641 9.95 -32.33 3.93
C ALA A 641 11.17 -31.95 3.09
N GLY A 642 11.00 -31.06 2.11
CA GLY A 642 12.09 -30.58 1.27
C GLY A 642 13.11 -29.76 2.06
N LEU A 643 12.67 -28.94 3.04
CA LEU A 643 13.55 -28.26 3.99
C LEU A 643 14.49 -29.25 4.67
N HIS A 644 13.95 -30.32 5.24
CA HIS A 644 14.76 -31.41 5.81
C HIS A 644 15.73 -32.02 4.78
N PHE A 645 15.34 -32.19 3.52
CA PHE A 645 16.22 -32.74 2.47
C PHE A 645 17.22 -31.74 1.86
N VAL A 646 17.19 -30.45 2.22
CA VAL A 646 18.21 -29.47 1.83
C VAL A 646 19.19 -29.09 2.95
N ARG A 647 18.88 -29.41 4.22
CA ARG A 647 19.74 -29.15 5.39
C ARG A 647 20.95 -30.06 5.47
N ASN A 648 22.08 -29.52 5.96
CA ASN A 648 23.42 -30.12 5.86
C ASN A 648 23.51 -31.57 6.37
N SER A 649 22.92 -31.83 7.54
CA SER A 649 22.93 -33.15 8.20
C SER A 649 22.07 -34.20 7.50
N THR A 650 21.19 -33.79 6.59
CA THR A 650 20.12 -34.61 5.99
C THR A 650 19.98 -34.38 4.48
N ALA A 651 20.99 -33.75 3.86
CA ALA A 651 20.99 -33.29 2.47
C ALA A 651 20.82 -34.46 1.49
N ASN A 652 19.77 -34.40 0.68
CA ASN A 652 19.41 -35.46 -0.26
C ASN A 652 18.77 -34.88 -1.53
N LEU A 653 19.60 -34.66 -2.55
CA LEU A 653 19.19 -34.05 -3.83
C LEU A 653 17.94 -34.72 -4.43
N THR A 654 17.92 -36.06 -4.47
CA THR A 654 16.82 -36.84 -5.05
C THR A 654 15.50 -36.65 -4.30
N ASN A 655 15.53 -36.61 -2.97
CA ASN A 655 14.32 -36.41 -2.17
C ASN A 655 13.88 -34.95 -2.13
N ALA A 656 14.81 -33.99 -2.15
CA ALA A 656 14.50 -32.57 -2.28
C ALA A 656 13.83 -32.26 -3.63
N ILE A 657 14.36 -32.80 -4.74
CA ILE A 657 13.71 -32.75 -6.06
C ILE A 657 12.30 -33.33 -5.98
N ARG A 658 12.14 -34.50 -5.33
CA ARG A 658 10.82 -35.14 -5.21
C ARG A 658 9.81 -34.30 -4.42
N ALA A 659 10.24 -33.61 -3.36
CA ALA A 659 9.38 -32.69 -2.60
C ALA A 659 8.95 -31.49 -3.45
N ARG A 660 9.90 -30.84 -4.14
CA ARG A 660 9.63 -29.71 -5.07
C ARG A 660 8.67 -30.13 -6.19
N ASP A 661 8.96 -31.23 -6.86
CA ASP A 661 8.14 -31.77 -7.96
C ASP A 661 6.75 -32.20 -7.47
N THR A 662 6.55 -32.36 -6.16
CA THR A 662 5.25 -32.58 -5.53
C THR A 662 4.54 -31.26 -5.27
N ILE A 663 5.23 -30.26 -4.70
CA ILE A 663 4.71 -28.89 -4.51
C ILE A 663 4.18 -28.31 -5.84
N TYR A 664 4.88 -28.51 -6.95
CA TYR A 664 4.44 -28.04 -8.28
C TYR A 664 3.12 -28.67 -8.74
N LYS A 665 2.90 -29.96 -8.46
CA LYS A 665 1.64 -30.66 -8.78
C LYS A 665 0.51 -30.20 -7.87
N LEU A 666 0.83 -29.92 -6.62
CA LEU A 666 -0.11 -29.42 -5.63
C LEU A 666 -0.59 -28.00 -6.00
N TRP A 667 0.32 -27.07 -6.32
CA TRP A 667 -0.04 -25.77 -6.90
C TRP A 667 -0.88 -25.89 -8.17
N ALA A 668 -0.50 -26.79 -9.09
CA ALA A 668 -1.31 -27.08 -10.28
C ALA A 668 -2.73 -27.52 -9.92
N LEU A 669 -2.88 -28.38 -8.91
CA LEU A 669 -4.17 -28.90 -8.46
C LEU A 669 -5.07 -27.81 -7.87
N THR A 670 -4.57 -26.96 -6.97
CA THR A 670 -5.38 -25.88 -6.36
C THR A 670 -5.83 -24.83 -7.38
N TYR A 671 -4.95 -24.39 -8.29
CA TYR A 671 -5.37 -23.42 -9.30
C TYR A 671 -6.23 -24.03 -10.42
N ILE A 672 -6.12 -25.34 -10.68
CA ILE A 672 -7.12 -26.07 -11.50
C ILE A 672 -8.50 -26.10 -10.80
N ARG A 673 -8.54 -26.34 -9.48
CA ARG A 673 -9.78 -26.29 -8.68
C ARG A 673 -10.43 -24.90 -8.77
N ALA A 674 -9.67 -23.85 -8.45
CA ALA A 674 -10.13 -22.46 -8.55
C ALA A 674 -10.65 -22.12 -9.97
N ALA A 675 -9.90 -22.50 -11.01
CA ALA A 675 -10.32 -22.30 -12.40
C ALA A 675 -11.64 -23.01 -12.74
N LEU A 676 -11.84 -24.26 -12.31
CA LEU A 676 -13.09 -25.01 -12.53
C LEU A 676 -14.28 -24.39 -11.80
N LYS A 677 -14.12 -24.01 -10.51
CA LYS A 677 -15.13 -23.25 -9.74
C LYS A 677 -15.57 -22.01 -10.52
N TYR A 678 -14.61 -21.24 -11.03
CA TYR A 678 -14.90 -19.99 -11.71
C TYR A 678 -15.45 -20.16 -13.14
N VAL A 679 -15.17 -21.26 -13.85
CA VAL A 679 -15.92 -21.62 -15.08
C VAL A 679 -17.38 -21.96 -14.75
N GLU A 680 -17.64 -22.77 -13.72
CA GLU A 680 -19.01 -23.16 -13.34
C GLU A 680 -19.86 -21.97 -12.90
N LEU A 681 -19.33 -21.12 -12.02
CA LEU A 681 -20.03 -19.92 -11.57
C LEU A 681 -20.31 -18.95 -12.74
N SER A 682 -19.38 -18.85 -13.71
CA SER A 682 -19.55 -18.00 -14.89
C SER A 682 -20.53 -18.58 -15.93
N GLU A 683 -20.71 -19.90 -15.97
CA GLU A 683 -21.72 -20.57 -16.82
C GLU A 683 -23.12 -20.47 -16.23
N THR A 684 -23.24 -20.63 -14.91
CA THR A 684 -24.53 -20.63 -14.20
C THR A 684 -25.07 -19.21 -13.97
N SER A 685 -24.22 -18.25 -13.62
CA SER A 685 -24.59 -16.85 -13.40
C SER A 685 -23.43 -15.91 -13.76
N TYR A 686 -23.38 -15.49 -15.03
CA TYR A 686 -22.22 -14.77 -15.54
C TYR A 686 -21.93 -13.47 -14.78
N ASN A 687 -20.71 -13.39 -14.23
CA ASN A 687 -20.20 -12.21 -13.54
C ASN A 687 -18.74 -11.94 -13.97
N GLY A 688 -18.45 -10.71 -14.40
CA GLY A 688 -17.13 -10.32 -14.89
C GLY A 688 -16.00 -10.45 -13.87
N LYS A 689 -16.29 -10.25 -12.56
CA LYS A 689 -15.31 -10.49 -11.47
C LYS A 689 -14.95 -11.98 -11.41
N VAL A 690 -15.98 -12.82 -11.27
CA VAL A 690 -15.91 -14.28 -11.11
C VAL A 690 -15.12 -14.93 -12.26
N HIS A 691 -15.45 -14.57 -13.51
CA HIS A 691 -14.75 -15.07 -14.70
C HIS A 691 -13.28 -14.67 -14.73
N ALA A 692 -12.97 -13.44 -14.32
CA ALA A 692 -11.63 -12.86 -14.36
C ALA A 692 -10.70 -13.36 -13.26
N GLU A 693 -11.25 -13.72 -12.11
CA GLU A 693 -10.55 -14.39 -11.02
C GLU A 693 -10.10 -15.78 -11.46
N GLY A 694 -11.01 -16.57 -12.04
CA GLY A 694 -10.71 -17.87 -12.63
C GLY A 694 -9.63 -17.81 -13.70
N PHE A 695 -9.73 -16.85 -14.63
CA PHE A 695 -8.72 -16.63 -15.67
C PHE A 695 -7.31 -16.46 -15.08
N ALA A 696 -7.16 -15.55 -14.13
CA ALA A 696 -5.85 -15.21 -13.58
C ALA A 696 -5.21 -16.34 -12.78
N TRP A 697 -6.00 -17.06 -11.97
CA TRP A 697 -5.50 -18.25 -11.29
C TRP A 697 -5.09 -19.33 -12.26
N TYR A 698 -5.85 -19.54 -13.33
CA TYR A 698 -5.47 -20.54 -14.31
C TYR A 698 -4.13 -20.19 -15.00
N MET A 699 -3.88 -18.91 -15.30
CA MET A 699 -2.59 -18.46 -15.86
C MET A 699 -1.38 -18.77 -14.98
N ALA A 700 -1.55 -18.98 -13.66
CA ALA A 700 -0.45 -19.38 -12.77
C ALA A 700 0.17 -20.74 -13.11
N ILE A 701 -0.62 -21.66 -13.70
CA ILE A 701 -0.22 -23.05 -13.94
C ILE A 701 -0.51 -23.55 -15.36
N ASP A 702 -1.10 -22.72 -16.23
CA ASP A 702 -1.53 -23.12 -17.56
C ASP A 702 -0.40 -23.69 -18.42
N GLY A 703 0.76 -23.03 -18.47
CA GLY A 703 1.93 -23.54 -19.19
C GLY A 703 2.41 -24.89 -18.66
N PHE A 704 2.36 -25.09 -17.34
CA PHE A 704 2.69 -26.37 -16.71
C PHE A 704 1.70 -27.45 -17.15
N VAL A 705 0.39 -27.21 -17.06
CA VAL A 705 -0.66 -28.14 -17.51
C VAL A 705 -0.54 -28.43 -19.02
N ALA A 706 -0.28 -27.42 -19.84
CA ALA A 706 -0.09 -27.55 -21.28
C ALA A 706 1.10 -28.46 -21.64
N SER A 707 2.17 -28.47 -20.82
CA SER A 707 3.31 -29.39 -20.98
C SER A 707 2.96 -30.88 -20.76
N TYR A 708 1.80 -31.17 -20.17
CA TYR A 708 1.27 -32.51 -19.96
C TYR A 708 0.03 -32.82 -20.83
N HIS A 709 -0.83 -31.83 -21.08
CA HIS A 709 -2.09 -32.00 -21.83
C HIS A 709 -2.54 -30.70 -22.52
N ALA A 710 -1.95 -30.42 -23.68
CA ALA A 710 -2.17 -29.18 -24.43
C ALA A 710 -3.65 -28.91 -24.81
N SER A 711 -4.47 -29.94 -25.03
CA SER A 711 -5.90 -29.77 -25.36
C SER A 711 -6.74 -29.34 -24.16
N GLY A 712 -6.49 -29.90 -22.96
CA GLY A 712 -7.16 -29.47 -21.73
C GLY A 712 -6.74 -28.08 -21.27
N ALA A 713 -5.46 -27.77 -21.44
CA ALA A 713 -4.97 -26.41 -21.26
C ALA A 713 -5.66 -25.42 -22.21
N LYS A 714 -5.78 -25.76 -23.49
CA LYS A 714 -6.52 -24.95 -24.46
C LYS A 714 -8.01 -24.85 -24.11
N ALA A 715 -8.66 -25.93 -23.67
CA ALA A 715 -10.08 -25.91 -23.33
C ALA A 715 -10.37 -24.94 -22.16
N MET A 716 -9.53 -24.97 -21.12
CA MET A 716 -9.63 -24.05 -19.99
C MET A 716 -9.33 -22.59 -20.41
N ARG A 717 -8.29 -22.35 -21.22
CA ARG A 717 -8.04 -21.03 -21.83
C ARG A 717 -9.23 -20.53 -22.64
N ASP A 718 -9.81 -21.38 -23.48
CA ASP A 718 -10.94 -21.02 -24.34
C ASP A 718 -12.16 -20.67 -23.49
N ALA A 719 -12.42 -21.39 -22.40
CA ALA A 719 -13.53 -21.14 -21.49
C ALA A 719 -13.35 -19.83 -20.70
N LEU A 720 -12.22 -19.68 -20.01
CA LEU A 720 -11.90 -18.51 -19.17
C LEU A 720 -11.39 -17.31 -19.96
N ASN A 721 -11.31 -17.36 -21.30
CA ASN A 721 -10.85 -16.25 -22.13
C ASN A 721 -11.51 -14.93 -21.72
N ILE A 722 -10.70 -13.98 -21.25
CA ILE A 722 -11.17 -12.78 -20.55
C ILE A 722 -12.07 -11.88 -21.41
N SER A 723 -11.91 -11.92 -22.73
CA SER A 723 -12.72 -11.15 -23.68
C SER A 723 -14.19 -11.61 -23.77
N LYS A 724 -14.52 -12.84 -23.35
CA LYS A 724 -15.88 -13.40 -23.46
C LYS A 724 -16.89 -12.65 -22.58
N PRO A 725 -18.06 -12.22 -23.10
CA PRO A 725 -19.13 -11.61 -22.30
C PRO A 725 -20.06 -12.64 -21.63
N SER A 726 -19.87 -13.95 -21.90
CA SER A 726 -20.64 -15.05 -21.32
C SER A 726 -19.87 -16.38 -21.44
N VAL A 727 -20.18 -17.33 -20.56
CA VAL A 727 -19.76 -18.74 -20.70
C VAL A 727 -20.99 -19.55 -21.15
N PRO A 728 -21.01 -20.15 -22.35
CA PRO A 728 -22.16 -20.93 -22.82
C PRO A 728 -22.37 -22.22 -22.03
N SER A 729 -23.64 -22.64 -21.88
CA SER A 729 -23.98 -23.90 -21.21
C SER A 729 -23.29 -25.12 -21.83
N GLY A 730 -22.77 -26.02 -20.98
CA GLY A 730 -21.98 -27.19 -21.33
C GLY A 730 -20.46 -26.94 -21.42
N THR A 731 -19.99 -25.70 -21.25
CA THR A 731 -18.56 -25.37 -21.29
C THR A 731 -17.83 -26.00 -20.10
N PHE A 732 -18.36 -25.88 -18.89
CA PHE A 732 -17.78 -26.44 -17.67
C PHE A 732 -17.52 -27.95 -17.81
N CYS A 733 -18.51 -28.71 -18.29
CA CYS A 733 -18.35 -30.16 -18.46
C CYS A 733 -17.30 -30.52 -19.52
N ALA A 734 -17.26 -29.80 -20.65
CA ALA A 734 -16.26 -30.02 -21.69
C ALA A 734 -14.83 -29.68 -21.24
N VAL A 735 -14.67 -28.63 -20.44
CA VAL A 735 -13.39 -28.28 -19.79
C VAL A 735 -13.00 -29.34 -18.77
N ARG A 736 -13.91 -29.71 -17.87
CA ARG A 736 -13.69 -30.68 -16.80
C ARG A 736 -13.29 -32.05 -17.36
N GLU A 737 -13.91 -32.51 -18.45
CA GLU A 737 -13.50 -33.70 -19.20
C GLU A 737 -12.03 -33.62 -19.64
N GLN A 738 -11.62 -32.54 -20.29
CA GLN A 738 -10.26 -32.39 -20.80
C GLN A 738 -9.21 -32.15 -19.69
N ILE A 739 -9.61 -31.61 -18.55
CA ILE A 739 -8.75 -31.49 -17.35
C ILE A 739 -8.58 -32.83 -16.64
N LEU A 740 -9.64 -33.65 -16.53
CA LEU A 740 -9.56 -35.00 -15.97
C LEU A 740 -8.59 -35.91 -16.76
N GLN A 741 -8.45 -35.67 -18.07
CA GLN A 741 -7.47 -36.34 -18.93
C GLN A 741 -6.03 -35.86 -18.70
N ALA A 742 -5.82 -34.67 -18.12
CA ALA A 742 -4.51 -34.09 -17.84
C ALA A 742 -3.87 -34.58 -16.52
N LEU A 743 -4.69 -34.79 -15.48
CA LEU A 743 -4.21 -35.15 -14.14
C LEU A 743 -3.27 -36.38 -14.11
N PRO A 744 -3.58 -37.50 -14.80
CA PRO A 744 -2.72 -38.69 -14.76
C PRO A 744 -1.32 -38.45 -15.31
N ALA A 745 -1.17 -37.61 -16.34
CA ALA A 745 0.12 -37.25 -16.92
C ALA A 745 0.98 -36.42 -15.95
N MET A 746 0.35 -35.58 -15.11
CA MET A 746 1.00 -34.88 -14.00
C MET A 746 1.33 -35.80 -12.82
N GLY A 747 0.85 -37.05 -12.82
CA GLY A 747 0.94 -37.97 -11.69
C GLY A 747 -0.01 -37.61 -10.55
N LEU A 748 -1.17 -37.04 -10.88
CA LEU A 748 -2.30 -36.80 -9.99
C LEU A 748 -3.44 -37.77 -10.35
N ASP A 749 -4.17 -38.28 -9.36
CA ASP A 749 -5.41 -39.01 -9.63
C ASP A 749 -6.61 -38.05 -9.74
N CYS A 750 -7.73 -38.55 -10.27
CA CYS A 750 -8.93 -37.72 -10.47
C CYS A 750 -9.69 -37.40 -9.17
N LYS A 751 -9.49 -38.17 -8.09
CA LYS A 751 -10.14 -37.94 -6.79
C LYS A 751 -9.50 -36.76 -6.08
N ALA A 752 -8.19 -36.59 -6.26
CA ALA A 752 -7.44 -35.43 -5.79
C ALA A 752 -8.05 -34.11 -6.29
N LEU A 753 -8.67 -34.07 -7.48
CA LEU A 753 -9.41 -32.91 -7.98
C LEU A 753 -10.55 -32.48 -7.05
N GLY A 754 -11.23 -33.45 -6.43
CA GLY A 754 -12.42 -33.23 -5.63
C GLY A 754 -13.62 -32.79 -6.46
N THR A 755 -14.50 -31.98 -5.86
CA THR A 755 -15.64 -31.32 -6.50
C THR A 755 -15.89 -30.03 -5.74
N PHE A 756 -16.21 -28.95 -6.45
CA PHE A 756 -16.54 -27.67 -5.84
C PHE A 756 -17.77 -27.85 -4.94
N LYS A 757 -17.71 -27.40 -3.69
CA LYS A 757 -18.75 -27.66 -2.67
C LYS A 757 -20.14 -27.18 -3.08
N ASP A 758 -20.23 -26.06 -3.79
CA ASP A 758 -21.48 -25.47 -4.28
C ASP A 758 -21.78 -25.85 -5.75
N SER A 759 -21.17 -26.93 -6.27
CA SER A 759 -21.34 -27.36 -7.66
C SER A 759 -22.74 -27.87 -7.95
N THR A 760 -23.36 -27.29 -8.98
CA THR A 760 -24.67 -27.70 -9.53
C THR A 760 -24.51 -28.48 -10.83
N LEU A 761 -23.39 -28.29 -11.55
CA LEU A 761 -23.14 -28.86 -12.87
C LEU A 761 -22.32 -30.16 -12.82
N THR A 762 -21.48 -30.39 -11.81
CA THR A 762 -20.55 -31.55 -11.78
C THR A 762 -21.27 -32.90 -11.95
N ALA A 763 -22.44 -33.07 -11.35
CA ALA A 763 -23.25 -34.29 -11.45
C ALA A 763 -23.86 -34.52 -12.86
N SER A 764 -23.96 -33.47 -13.69
CA SER A 764 -24.45 -33.54 -15.07
C SER A 764 -23.35 -33.84 -16.09
N CYS A 765 -22.08 -33.69 -15.70
CA CYS A 765 -20.93 -33.88 -16.58
C CYS A 765 -20.59 -35.37 -16.76
N PRO A 766 -20.18 -35.81 -17.97
CA PRO A 766 -19.66 -37.15 -18.18
C PRO A 766 -18.51 -37.51 -17.22
N SER A 767 -18.54 -38.73 -16.67
CA SER A 767 -17.50 -39.25 -15.78
C SER A 767 -16.32 -39.83 -16.59
N VAL A 768 -15.40 -38.96 -17.02
CA VAL A 768 -14.31 -39.33 -17.95
C VAL A 768 -13.00 -39.73 -17.26
N CYS A 769 -13.01 -39.97 -15.95
CA CYS A 769 -11.85 -40.50 -15.25
C CYS A 769 -11.73 -42.02 -15.44
N ASN A 770 -10.87 -42.44 -16.36
CA ASN A 770 -10.60 -43.84 -16.66
C ASN A 770 -9.33 -44.39 -15.99
N VAL A 771 -8.72 -43.63 -15.06
CA VAL A 771 -7.42 -43.99 -14.45
C VAL A 771 -7.56 -44.27 -12.97
N SER A 772 -7.58 -45.55 -12.61
CA SER A 772 -7.73 -46.05 -11.23
C SER A 772 -6.41 -46.09 -10.43
N ALA A 773 -5.39 -45.33 -10.83
CA ALA A 773 -4.14 -45.24 -10.08
C ALA A 773 -4.36 -44.43 -8.80
N THR A 774 -4.07 -45.02 -7.64
CA THR A 774 -4.08 -44.30 -6.36
C THR A 774 -3.00 -43.23 -6.36
N LEU A 775 -3.35 -41.97 -6.02
CA LEU A 775 -2.35 -40.94 -5.82
C LEU A 775 -1.35 -41.34 -4.72
N GLN A 776 -0.07 -41.34 -5.06
CA GLN A 776 1.04 -41.59 -4.14
C GLN A 776 1.95 -40.36 -4.12
N LEU A 777 1.64 -39.44 -3.21
CA LEU A 777 2.55 -38.35 -2.87
C LEU A 777 3.69 -38.92 -2.00
N PRO A 778 4.90 -38.34 -2.02
CA PRO A 778 5.93 -38.65 -1.04
C PRO A 778 5.44 -38.27 0.36
N ALA A 779 5.89 -38.94 1.41
CA ALA A 779 5.54 -38.54 2.77
C ALA A 779 6.10 -37.13 3.09
N GLY A 780 5.20 -36.20 3.41
CA GLY A 780 5.53 -34.89 3.97
C GLY A 780 6.11 -34.99 5.39
N ARG A 781 6.39 -33.84 6.02
CA ARG A 781 6.91 -33.76 7.39
C ARG A 781 6.23 -32.68 8.23
N SER A 782 6.30 -32.85 9.55
CA SER A 782 6.09 -31.79 10.54
C SER A 782 7.15 -30.68 10.42
N PRO A 783 6.94 -29.49 11.02
CA PRO A 783 7.93 -28.43 11.11
C PRO A 783 9.33 -28.93 11.47
N ALA A 784 10.35 -28.30 10.88
CA ALA A 784 11.72 -28.53 11.27
C ALA A 784 11.95 -28.12 12.73
N ALA A 785 12.88 -28.80 13.42
CA ALA A 785 13.38 -28.32 14.70
C ALA A 785 14.08 -26.97 14.47
N ALA A 786 13.61 -25.95 15.20
CA ALA A 786 14.13 -24.59 15.17
C ALA A 786 15.64 -24.59 15.41
N VAL A 787 16.38 -23.88 14.55
CA VAL A 787 17.82 -23.73 14.72
C VAL A 787 18.12 -22.61 15.72
N SER A 788 19.08 -22.88 16.58
CA SER A 788 19.77 -21.82 17.32
C SER A 788 20.75 -21.15 16.36
N ALA A 789 20.32 -20.05 15.73
CA ALA A 789 21.12 -19.20 14.84
C ALA A 789 20.62 -17.77 14.98
N SER A 790 21.50 -16.77 15.17
CA SER A 790 21.12 -15.36 15.42
C SER A 790 20.17 -14.87 14.33
N ALA A 791 18.88 -14.93 14.62
CA ALA A 791 17.83 -15.10 13.62
C ALA A 791 17.44 -13.83 12.88
N SER A 792 18.30 -12.83 12.98
CA SER A 792 18.64 -11.83 11.98
C SER A 792 17.44 -10.93 11.70
N SER A 793 17.51 -9.68 12.17
CA SER A 793 16.55 -8.61 11.88
C SER A 793 16.26 -8.42 10.37
N ASN A 794 15.78 -7.26 9.94
CA ASN A 794 15.09 -7.14 8.66
C ASN A 794 15.73 -6.02 7.79
N ILE A 795 16.19 -6.38 6.57
CA ILE A 795 17.25 -5.70 5.79
C ILE A 795 16.66 -4.42 5.38
N ASP A 796 17.57 -3.49 5.48
CA ASP A 796 17.22 -2.13 5.53
C ASP A 796 16.90 -1.60 4.13
N CYS A 797 15.76 -2.00 3.56
CA CYS A 797 15.39 -1.58 2.22
C CYS A 797 15.12 -0.08 2.20
N SER A 798 15.20 0.62 3.34
CA SER A 798 15.40 2.07 3.39
C SER A 798 16.62 2.51 2.63
N ALA A 799 17.61 1.63 2.40
CA ALA A 799 18.53 1.78 1.29
C ALA A 799 18.40 0.88 0.07
N ALA A 800 17.46 -0.05 -0.01
CA ALA A 800 17.39 -0.99 -1.12
C ALA A 800 16.10 -1.01 -1.98
N ALA A 801 14.99 -0.35 -1.59
CA ALA A 801 13.73 -0.18 -2.34
C ALA A 801 13.80 0.90 -3.45
N GLY A 802 13.53 2.17 -3.20
CA GLY A 802 13.79 3.31 -4.10
C GLY A 802 15.15 3.43 -4.80
N THR A 803 15.39 2.72 -5.88
CA THR A 803 16.17 3.36 -6.97
C THR A 803 15.31 3.56 -8.18
N ALA A 804 14.01 3.24 -8.09
CA ALA A 804 13.08 3.52 -9.17
C ALA A 804 11.99 4.54 -8.87
N ALA A 805 11.81 5.04 -7.65
CA ALA A 805 11.15 6.34 -7.54
C ALA A 805 11.90 7.44 -8.32
N ALA A 806 13.09 7.12 -8.85
CA ALA A 806 13.78 7.94 -9.80
C ALA A 806 14.53 7.27 -10.95
N ALA A 807 14.90 5.99 -10.95
CA ALA A 807 15.16 5.33 -12.24
C ALA A 807 13.87 5.35 -13.07
N ALA A 808 12.70 5.26 -12.42
CA ALA A 808 11.43 5.40 -13.08
C ALA A 808 10.82 6.80 -13.02
N ALA A 809 11.17 7.73 -12.12
CA ALA A 809 10.88 9.16 -12.41
C ALA A 809 11.84 9.74 -13.45
N ALA A 810 13.03 9.17 -13.66
CA ALA A 810 13.81 9.45 -14.84
C ALA A 810 13.12 8.87 -16.08
N ALA A 811 12.56 7.66 -16.02
CA ALA A 811 11.71 7.14 -17.10
C ALA A 811 10.43 7.99 -17.30
N ALA A 812 9.87 8.52 -16.22
CA ALA A 812 8.66 9.34 -16.23
C ALA A 812 8.91 10.73 -16.81
N ASP A 813 9.92 11.44 -16.30
CA ASP A 813 10.40 12.71 -16.81
C ASP A 813 10.92 12.55 -18.24
N ALA A 814 11.48 11.40 -18.62
CA ALA A 814 11.85 11.10 -20.00
C ALA A 814 10.59 11.00 -20.87
N ALA A 815 9.59 10.19 -20.49
CA ALA A 815 8.33 10.07 -21.24
C ALA A 815 7.54 11.40 -21.29
N ALA A 816 7.59 12.21 -20.24
CA ALA A 816 7.02 13.56 -20.18
C ALA A 816 7.79 14.57 -21.08
N LYS A 817 9.13 14.47 -21.13
CA LYS A 817 9.97 15.26 -22.05
C LYS A 817 9.80 14.82 -23.50
N GLU A 818 9.61 13.52 -23.74
CA GLU A 818 9.36 12.95 -25.06
C GLU A 818 7.99 13.41 -25.59
N THR A 819 6.94 13.36 -24.77
CA THR A 819 5.61 13.89 -25.14
C THR A 819 5.59 15.41 -25.30
N THR A 820 6.25 16.19 -24.45
CA THR A 820 6.34 17.65 -24.62
C THR A 820 7.22 18.07 -25.80
N ALA A 821 8.30 17.34 -26.10
CA ALA A 821 9.08 17.53 -27.33
C ALA A 821 8.23 17.23 -28.58
N LEU A 822 7.41 16.18 -28.55
CA LEU A 822 6.47 15.86 -29.63
C LEU A 822 5.44 16.99 -29.82
N SER A 823 4.87 17.53 -28.74
CA SER A 823 3.94 18.66 -28.78
C SER A 823 4.59 19.96 -29.28
N ALA A 824 5.83 20.23 -28.89
CA ALA A 824 6.59 21.39 -29.35
C ALA A 824 6.95 21.28 -30.85
N ALA A 825 7.33 20.08 -31.33
CA ALA A 825 7.58 19.82 -32.74
C ALA A 825 6.34 20.07 -33.61
N VAL A 826 5.17 19.58 -33.18
CA VAL A 826 3.88 19.84 -33.84
C VAL A 826 3.52 21.33 -33.84
N SER A 827 3.89 22.06 -32.79
CA SER A 827 3.64 23.51 -32.67
C SER A 827 4.55 24.35 -33.57
N PHE A 828 5.80 23.93 -33.81
CA PHE A 828 6.73 24.63 -34.69
C PHE A 828 6.50 24.33 -36.19
N SER A 829 5.81 23.23 -36.53
CA SER A 829 5.36 22.94 -37.90
C SER A 829 4.15 23.79 -38.35
N GLY A 830 4.07 25.05 -37.93
CA GLY A 830 3.02 26.03 -38.29
C GLY A 830 3.03 26.52 -39.75
N VAL A 831 3.54 25.71 -40.68
CA VAL A 831 3.44 25.95 -42.12
C VAL A 831 2.17 25.27 -42.63
N SER A 832 1.23 26.07 -43.14
CA SER A 832 -0.04 25.57 -43.68
C SER A 832 0.17 24.57 -44.83
N MET A 833 -0.14 23.30 -44.60
CA MET A 833 -0.54 22.38 -45.67
C MET A 833 -2.07 22.22 -45.67
N PRO A 834 -2.74 22.26 -46.83
CA PRO A 834 -4.18 22.11 -46.93
C PRO A 834 -4.60 20.66 -46.73
N LEU A 835 -5.89 20.44 -46.40
CA LEU A 835 -6.47 19.11 -46.34
C LEU A 835 -6.35 18.40 -47.69
N MET A 836 -5.77 17.21 -47.70
CA MET A 836 -6.16 16.15 -48.62
C MET A 836 -6.62 14.93 -47.82
N ALA A 837 -7.76 14.37 -48.22
CA ALA A 837 -8.32 13.20 -47.57
C ALA A 837 -7.56 11.93 -47.97
N VAL A 838 -7.23 11.10 -46.98
CA VAL A 838 -6.82 9.71 -47.18
C VAL A 838 -7.84 8.83 -46.48
N SER A 839 -8.34 7.83 -47.21
CA SER A 839 -9.45 6.96 -46.79
C SER A 839 -9.08 6.00 -45.66
N LEU A 840 -10.09 5.30 -45.13
CA LEU A 840 -9.89 4.12 -44.30
C LEU A 840 -8.96 3.12 -45.01
N VAL A 841 -8.01 2.56 -44.25
CA VAL A 841 -7.96 1.11 -44.02
C VAL A 841 -7.30 0.87 -42.66
N ALA A 842 -7.81 -0.12 -41.93
CA ALA A 842 -7.38 -0.45 -40.59
C ALA A 842 -6.40 -1.63 -40.59
N TRP A 843 -5.69 -1.83 -39.47
CA TRP A 843 -4.72 -2.92 -39.18
C TRP A 843 -3.38 -2.76 -39.93
N ALA A 844 -2.23 -3.21 -39.41
CA ALA A 844 -1.95 -3.95 -38.17
C ALA A 844 -0.75 -3.35 -37.39
N PHE A 845 -0.48 -3.87 -36.19
CA PHE A 845 0.57 -3.39 -35.26
C PHE A 845 2.00 -3.39 -35.83
N PRO A 846 2.85 -2.44 -35.41
CA PRO A 846 4.29 -2.49 -35.66
C PRO A 846 5.03 -3.45 -34.70
N TYR A 847 6.23 -3.85 -35.15
CA TYR A 847 7.37 -4.34 -34.35
C TYR A 847 7.86 -3.27 -33.32
N PRO A 848 8.83 -3.53 -32.40
CA PRO A 848 9.81 -4.65 -32.37
C PRO A 848 10.10 -5.31 -30.99
N ARG A 849 11.00 -6.30 -31.05
CA ARG A 849 11.86 -6.79 -29.94
C ARG A 849 12.65 -5.64 -29.27
N ILE A 850 13.11 -5.81 -28.01
CA ILE A 850 14.47 -5.37 -27.58
C ILE A 850 14.93 -5.97 -26.23
N ARG A 851 16.23 -5.83 -25.90
CA ARG A 851 16.94 -6.29 -24.69
C ARG A 851 17.43 -5.06 -23.88
N ARG A 852 17.70 -5.08 -22.57
CA ARG A 852 17.91 -6.16 -21.58
C ARG A 852 17.57 -5.61 -20.17
N GLY A 853 17.52 -6.45 -19.13
CA GLY A 853 17.67 -6.01 -17.73
C GLY A 853 19.13 -5.58 -17.41
N PRO A 854 19.55 -5.40 -16.13
CA PRO A 854 18.87 -5.79 -14.88
C PRO A 854 18.89 -4.65 -13.82
N ARG A 855 19.39 -4.90 -12.59
CA ARG A 855 20.01 -3.92 -11.63
C ARG A 855 19.07 -2.97 -10.81
N PRO A 856 19.61 -1.99 -10.02
CA PRO A 856 21.02 -1.84 -9.49
C PRO A 856 21.34 -2.42 -8.07
N ARG A 857 22.06 -1.83 -7.06
CA ARG A 857 22.14 -0.47 -6.42
C ARG A 857 23.24 -0.35 -5.27
N CYS A 858 23.32 0.46 -4.15
CA CYS A 858 22.45 1.32 -3.24
C CYS A 858 23.26 2.24 -2.23
N ALA A 859 22.62 3.10 -1.39
CA ALA A 859 23.01 3.53 0.02
C ALA A 859 24.23 4.50 0.38
N GLY A 860 24.31 5.56 1.26
CA GLY A 860 23.38 6.51 1.95
C GLY A 860 23.77 8.02 1.91
N SER A 861 23.83 8.86 2.97
CA SER A 861 24.06 8.63 4.44
C SER A 861 24.10 9.90 5.40
N CYS A 862 24.12 9.74 6.75
CA CYS A 862 24.56 10.62 7.92
C CYS A 862 23.77 11.83 8.50
N GLY A 863 24.44 12.96 8.87
CA GLY A 863 23.86 14.18 9.47
C GLY A 863 24.86 15.25 9.96
N ARG A 864 24.33 16.29 10.66
CA ARG A 864 24.91 17.06 11.81
C ARG A 864 26.08 18.05 11.55
N GLU A 865 26.32 19.14 12.32
CA GLU A 865 25.70 19.79 13.52
C GLU A 865 26.19 21.28 13.70
N PHE A 866 25.76 21.96 14.79
CA PHE A 866 26.34 23.17 15.47
C PHE A 866 26.07 24.66 15.04
N GLY A 867 25.34 25.38 15.93
CA GLY A 867 25.58 26.78 16.42
C GLY A 867 25.21 28.01 15.56
N ALA A 868 25.08 29.25 16.07
CA ALA A 868 24.74 29.82 17.41
C ALA A 868 24.62 31.39 17.32
N VAL A 869 24.18 32.09 18.39
CA VAL A 869 24.43 33.53 18.73
C VAL A 869 23.49 34.69 18.21
N VAL A 870 22.51 35.09 19.06
CA VAL A 870 22.20 36.47 19.60
C VAL A 870 21.49 37.62 18.80
N THR A 871 20.44 38.21 19.43
CA THR A 871 19.74 39.53 19.24
C THR A 871 18.82 39.76 18.00
N THR A 872 17.71 40.55 18.02
CA THR A 872 17.14 41.53 19.01
C THR A 872 15.57 41.60 19.01
N ARG A 873 14.99 42.47 19.88
CA ARG A 873 13.55 42.83 20.14
C ARG A 873 12.76 43.33 18.89
N ALA A 874 11.42 43.52 18.87
CA ALA A 874 10.38 43.77 19.91
C ALA A 874 8.97 43.22 19.50
N SER A 875 8.03 42.88 20.41
CA SER A 875 6.92 43.70 21.02
C SER A 875 5.90 44.31 19.99
N ALA A 876 4.57 44.34 20.19
CA ALA A 876 3.76 44.35 21.43
C ALA A 876 2.37 43.64 21.33
N ARG A 877 1.48 43.82 22.34
CA ARG A 877 0.11 43.22 22.48
C ARG A 877 -1.00 44.28 22.69
N GLY A 878 -2.26 43.88 22.50
CA GLY A 878 -3.51 44.44 23.07
C GLY A 878 -4.74 43.80 22.39
N GLU A 879 -5.82 43.25 22.99
CA GLU A 879 -6.58 43.53 24.24
C GLU A 879 -7.45 44.80 24.17
N ASN A 880 -8.72 44.87 24.63
CA ASN A 880 -9.66 43.86 25.22
C ASN A 880 -11.14 44.38 25.20
N CYS A 881 -12.09 43.65 25.83
CA CYS A 881 -13.49 44.07 26.20
C CYS A 881 -14.52 44.22 25.04
N ALA A 882 -15.87 44.22 25.19
CA ALA A 882 -16.90 43.78 26.18
C ALA A 882 -18.30 44.09 25.54
N GLU A 883 -19.52 43.67 25.92
CA GLU A 883 -20.21 42.63 26.75
C GLU A 883 -21.72 42.64 26.27
N LEU A 884 -22.84 42.17 26.87
CA LEU A 884 -23.28 41.64 28.19
C LEU A 884 -24.54 40.72 28.00
N SER A 885 -25.62 40.86 28.80
CA SER A 885 -26.93 40.15 28.78
C SER A 885 -27.96 40.94 29.65
N PRO A 886 -29.22 40.52 29.96
CA PRO A 886 -30.11 39.44 29.45
C PRO A 886 -31.58 39.92 29.15
N GLY A 887 -32.53 38.98 28.95
CA GLY A 887 -33.86 39.09 29.61
C GLY A 887 -35.14 39.12 28.74
N CYS A 888 -35.93 38.04 28.82
CA CYS A 888 -37.21 37.82 28.14
C CYS A 888 -38.37 38.79 28.47
N SER A 889 -39.30 38.98 27.54
CA SER A 889 -40.71 38.55 27.66
C SER A 889 -41.50 38.76 26.34
N SER A 890 -42.73 38.22 26.25
CA SER A 890 -43.50 38.03 25.02
C SER A 890 -44.86 38.74 25.02
N LEU A 891 -45.39 39.08 23.83
CA LEU A 891 -46.76 38.74 23.35
C LEU A 891 -47.04 39.27 21.92
N CYS A 892 -48.25 38.99 21.40
CA CYS A 892 -48.56 38.97 19.95
C CYS A 892 -49.41 40.17 19.44
N GLY A 893 -49.39 40.37 18.11
CA GLY A 893 -50.26 41.32 17.35
C GLY A 893 -49.42 42.09 16.30
N ALA A 894 -49.43 41.87 14.97
CA ALA A 894 -50.42 41.45 13.96
C ALA A 894 -51.14 42.63 13.26
N ALA A 895 -50.96 42.73 11.93
CA ALA A 895 -51.67 43.59 10.96
C ALA A 895 -51.44 45.14 11.08
N GLU A 896 -51.49 45.97 10.02
CA GLU A 896 -51.50 45.74 8.56
C GLU A 896 -51.11 47.02 7.77
N VAL A 897 -50.85 46.87 6.46
CA VAL A 897 -51.06 47.84 5.33
C VAL A 897 -50.47 49.27 5.42
N GLY A 898 -49.77 49.70 4.35
CA GLY A 898 -49.47 51.12 4.10
C GLY A 898 -48.46 51.41 3.00
N SER A 899 -48.89 51.52 1.74
CA SER A 899 -48.08 52.03 0.63
C SER A 899 -48.51 53.45 0.23
N TRP A 900 -47.63 54.26 -0.38
CA TRP A 900 -47.90 55.12 -1.57
C TRP A 900 -46.64 55.87 -2.07
N LEU A 901 -46.76 56.62 -3.17
CA LEU A 901 -45.66 57.27 -3.93
C LEU A 901 -45.56 58.80 -3.66
N GLY A 902 -44.44 59.47 -3.98
CA GLY A 902 -44.34 60.95 -3.76
C GLY A 902 -43.13 61.76 -4.30
N ARG A 903 -42.53 61.39 -5.44
CA ARG A 903 -41.32 61.97 -6.10
C ARG A 903 -41.27 63.53 -6.28
N GLN A 904 -40.05 64.07 -6.47
CA GLN A 904 -39.64 65.42 -7.00
C GLN A 904 -39.39 66.53 -5.94
N GLN A 905 -38.51 67.54 -6.10
CA GLN A 905 -37.60 67.98 -7.17
C GLN A 905 -36.39 68.78 -6.59
N GLY A 906 -35.41 69.23 -7.40
CA GLY A 906 -34.30 70.14 -6.96
C GLY A 906 -33.62 70.86 -8.14
N PRO A 907 -32.69 71.83 -7.92
CA PRO A 907 -31.69 72.15 -8.96
C PRO A 907 -30.29 72.72 -8.52
N ARG A 908 -29.23 72.36 -9.29
CA ARG A 908 -28.07 73.20 -9.79
C ARG A 908 -27.14 73.95 -8.78
N GLU A 909 -25.86 74.29 -9.06
CA GLU A 909 -24.98 74.16 -10.25
C GLU A 909 -23.46 73.96 -9.91
N GLN A 910 -22.54 74.19 -10.88
CA GLN A 910 -21.08 73.84 -10.90
C GLN A 910 -20.14 75.10 -10.83
N PRO A 911 -18.78 75.13 -11.00
CA PRO A 911 -17.86 74.17 -11.70
C PRO A 911 -16.36 73.99 -11.21
N ALA A 912 -15.63 73.12 -11.94
CA ALA A 912 -14.15 73.07 -12.16
C ALA A 912 -13.21 72.60 -11.00
N THR A 913 -11.97 72.07 -11.20
CA THR A 913 -11.03 72.04 -12.35
C THR A 913 -10.26 70.70 -12.54
N ALA A 914 -9.59 70.57 -13.70
CA ALA A 914 -8.32 69.85 -14.00
C ALA A 914 -8.17 68.30 -13.93
N HIS A 915 -7.97 67.72 -15.12
CA HIS A 915 -7.28 66.44 -15.46
C HIS A 915 -5.73 66.63 -15.49
N PRO A 916 -4.85 65.57 -15.55
CA PRO A 916 -4.84 64.43 -16.50
C PRO A 916 -4.53 63.07 -15.81
N VAL A 917 -4.08 61.94 -16.42
CA VAL A 917 -3.63 61.60 -17.79
C VAL A 917 -4.13 60.20 -18.26
N ARG A 918 -3.45 59.50 -19.18
CA ARG A 918 -3.96 58.39 -20.02
C ARG A 918 -2.85 57.53 -20.66
N GLY A 919 -3.24 56.36 -21.20
CA GLY A 919 -2.48 55.51 -22.13
C GLY A 919 -2.76 54.01 -21.91
N GLN A 920 -3.77 53.32 -22.46
CA GLN A 920 -4.52 53.42 -23.74
C GLN A 920 -3.66 53.04 -24.99
N ARG A 921 -4.13 52.22 -25.97
CA ARG A 921 -5.49 51.69 -26.28
C ARG A 921 -5.44 50.52 -27.34
N VAL A 922 -6.33 49.50 -27.33
CA VAL A 922 -7.49 49.24 -28.29
C VAL A 922 -7.16 48.39 -29.56
N LEU A 923 -8.03 47.85 -30.46
CA LEU A 923 -9.49 47.92 -30.82
C LEU A 923 -10.01 46.59 -31.49
N GLN A 924 -11.34 46.32 -31.42
CA GLN A 924 -12.35 45.87 -32.44
C GLN A 924 -11.98 45.05 -33.74
N SER A 925 -12.85 44.29 -34.45
CA SER A 925 -14.31 43.91 -34.32
C SER A 925 -14.89 42.99 -35.46
N LEU A 926 -16.09 42.39 -35.21
CA LEU A 926 -17.26 42.15 -36.12
C LEU A 926 -17.33 41.01 -37.23
N ARG A 927 -18.41 40.20 -37.11
CA ARG A 927 -19.32 39.57 -38.14
C ARG A 927 -18.84 38.55 -39.22
N LEU A 928 -19.51 37.38 -39.31
CA LEU A 928 -20.49 37.00 -40.37
C LEU A 928 -21.09 35.56 -40.20
N ALA A 929 -22.06 35.17 -41.04
CA ALA A 929 -22.77 33.87 -41.18
C ALA A 929 -23.24 33.71 -42.67
N PRO A 930 -23.97 32.66 -43.19
CA PRO A 930 -24.61 31.45 -42.58
C PRO A 930 -24.46 30.11 -43.40
N GLY A 931 -25.15 28.98 -43.07
CA GLY A 931 -25.18 27.79 -43.98
C GLY A 931 -25.87 26.42 -43.65
N ARG A 932 -27.21 26.34 -43.69
CA ARG A 932 -28.09 25.23 -44.23
C ARG A 932 -27.76 23.69 -44.18
N ARG A 933 -28.73 22.90 -43.63
CA ARG A 933 -29.41 21.65 -44.20
C ARG A 933 -28.62 20.29 -44.23
N LEU A 934 -29.18 19.04 -44.28
CA LEU A 934 -30.55 18.43 -44.18
C LEU A 934 -30.54 16.85 -44.10
N TRP A 935 -31.73 16.21 -43.86
CA TRP A 935 -32.11 14.75 -43.97
C TRP A 935 -31.45 13.74 -42.97
N ARG A 936 -32.17 12.90 -42.17
CA ARG A 936 -33.05 11.69 -42.39
C ARG A 936 -32.26 10.41 -42.79
N ALA A 937 -32.64 9.16 -42.44
CA ALA A 937 -33.88 8.57 -41.88
C ALA A 937 -33.67 7.29 -41.01
N ARG A 938 -34.79 6.72 -40.48
CA ARG A 938 -34.98 5.29 -40.04
C ARG A 938 -34.99 4.33 -41.27
N PRO A 939 -35.05 2.96 -41.19
CA PRO A 939 -35.43 2.08 -40.06
C PRO A 939 -34.69 0.70 -39.89
N ARG A 940 -35.15 -0.05 -38.88
CA ARG A 940 -35.42 -1.53 -38.78
C ARG A 940 -35.72 -2.26 -40.12
N PRO A 941 -35.77 -3.64 -40.20
CA PRO A 941 -35.54 -4.68 -39.16
C PRO A 941 -34.82 -6.00 -39.63
N ALA A 942 -34.74 -6.98 -38.71
CA ALA A 942 -34.92 -8.45 -38.90
C ALA A 942 -33.87 -9.33 -39.63
N GLY A 943 -33.88 -10.63 -39.29
CA GLY A 943 -33.05 -11.70 -39.86
C GLY A 943 -31.68 -11.85 -39.17
N GLY A 944 -31.28 -12.98 -38.58
CA GLY A 944 -31.97 -14.26 -38.36
C GLY A 944 -31.38 -15.40 -39.20
N GLY A 945 -30.52 -16.23 -38.58
CA GLY A 945 -29.96 -17.44 -39.18
C GLY A 945 -28.44 -17.60 -39.01
N GLY A 946 -28.03 -18.65 -38.30
CA GLY A 946 -26.77 -19.37 -38.57
C GLY A 946 -27.14 -20.76 -39.12
N PRO A 947 -26.39 -21.84 -38.83
CA PRO A 947 -25.00 -21.94 -38.35
C PRO A 947 -24.19 -23.05 -39.09
N ARG A 948 -22.98 -23.39 -38.59
CA ARG A 948 -22.11 -24.54 -39.02
C ARG A 948 -21.43 -24.32 -40.39
N SER A 949 -20.32 -25.00 -40.76
CA SER A 949 -19.55 -26.12 -40.18
C SER A 949 -18.09 -25.71 -39.86
N SER A 950 -17.24 -26.41 -39.07
CA SER A 950 -17.19 -27.75 -38.44
C SER A 950 -16.46 -28.90 -39.18
N ALA A 951 -15.12 -28.82 -39.28
CA ALA A 951 -14.17 -29.96 -39.37
C ALA A 951 -12.81 -29.48 -38.80
N ARG A 952 -12.17 -30.12 -37.79
CA ARG A 952 -11.45 -31.43 -37.80
C ARG A 952 -10.23 -31.42 -38.73
N ARG A 953 -9.01 -31.82 -38.35
CA ARG A 953 -8.44 -32.56 -37.18
C ARG A 953 -6.92 -32.21 -37.08
N ARG A 954 -6.16 -32.53 -36.03
CA ARG A 954 -6.47 -33.23 -34.76
C ARG A 954 -6.19 -32.30 -33.59
#